data_AF-A0A953MGA8-F1
#
_entry.id   AF-A0A953MGA8-F1
#
_cell.length_a   1.000
_cell.length_b   1.000
_cell.length_c   1.000
_cell.angle_alpha   90.00
_cell.angle_beta   90.00
_cell.angle_gamma   90.00
#
_symmetry.space_group_name_H-M   'P 1'
#
loop_
_entity.id
_entity.type
_entity.pdbx_description
1 polymer ?
#
loop_
_entity_poly.entity_id
_entity_poly.type
_entity_poly.pdbx_seq_one_letter_code
_entity_poly.pdbx_strand_id
1 'polypeptide(L)'
;MKSKKIFSTVNVWLSISICINLYLLSLPLTSILGYEYSAVNGIIQSFISGIFFLHFNGSSKNILGAVKKTAVYSLLNFVLIFFLGVMSTVFFQGCPFDVTAFFYFLIPPVSILLGVSIAVLVSNRSKLLSYLFFIVVWLLLLASAILEFYFYSQIYFFNPIIGYFPGTIYDEDMQITSQFVLYRTFYLLFSFTFLVLVVKIKSVKFNNLIHLIKISFILFLLIFEFLKPELNMATSSARLKSVLSKQFTTEHFEIFADPTVSKDDLNYLSLLHEYYYTDLVENINVQPSRKIASFIFKDSFQKREFFGAGNANVAKPWMSQIFLNREQVESSLKHEIVHIFAAEFGWSIFEVAKYFNPAVIEGFAMAFEDEYAGHSVDYMAKLARTNGYDFKISDLFSGLNFYTVTSSISYIYAGSFIKYLKDFFGVEKIKKLYSDGNFEQIFDTEIIEIQEAYYDNLDSLEYEFPSAESHYFFGRPSIFTKYCVRYTANQIKGAWSDYSAGAYESALEKFTRIFENTSNHSSLRGMILSLGKLERYFEASEIIENNFVNFKGTAYEYDLKLTLAVYSIRLNDLDKAKILLKEIIDNPPTDEYFFAAYRWFKLISWKADFINNFVNGSEFDKYLILSEMYKQENDLLLLPSVVSLSKFLDENVNNLLNNMNEILVPQTAYESKAIYELSEYLKNKYYYKESLHYLQKAKIFANDSELNKKYLESEKVLNWLIAHYISG
;
A
#
# COMPACT_ATOMS: atom_id res chain seq x y z
N MET A 1 -58.22 1.12 4.97
CA MET A 1 -57.31 1.21 3.79
C MET A 1 -55.96 1.88 4.06
N LYS A 2 -55.85 2.99 4.82
CA LYS A 2 -54.56 3.67 5.07
C LYS A 2 -53.54 2.83 5.88
N SER A 3 -53.95 2.04 6.88
CA SER A 3 -53.03 1.20 7.66
C SER A 3 -52.38 0.08 6.83
N LYS A 4 -53.15 -0.63 5.99
CA LYS A 4 -52.62 -1.69 5.09
C LYS A 4 -51.55 -1.17 4.12
N LYS A 5 -51.71 0.05 3.57
CA LYS A 5 -50.70 0.69 2.70
C LYS A 5 -49.45 1.18 3.46
N ILE A 6 -49.57 1.49 4.75
CA ILE A 6 -48.43 1.90 5.60
C ILE A 6 -47.53 0.69 5.90
N PHE A 7 -48.13 -0.44 6.28
CA PHE A 7 -47.38 -1.68 6.53
C PHE A 7 -46.71 -2.22 5.26
N SER A 8 -47.33 -2.08 4.08
CA SER A 8 -46.73 -2.57 2.84
C SER A 8 -45.43 -1.84 2.46
N THR A 9 -45.33 -0.52 2.66
CA THR A 9 -44.12 0.24 2.28
C THR A 9 -42.94 -0.04 3.22
N VAL A 10 -43.21 -0.14 4.53
CA VAL A 10 -42.16 -0.43 5.52
C VAL A 10 -41.58 -1.82 5.31
N ASN A 11 -42.45 -2.82 5.11
CA ASN A 11 -42.03 -4.19 4.86
C ASN A 11 -41.17 -4.30 3.59
N VAL A 12 -41.52 -3.57 2.52
CA VAL A 12 -40.71 -3.54 1.28
C VAL A 12 -39.29 -3.07 1.56
N TRP A 13 -39.08 -1.97 2.28
CA TRP A 13 -37.74 -1.46 2.58
C TRP A 13 -36.95 -2.38 3.52
N LEU A 14 -37.62 -3.01 4.50
CA LEU A 14 -36.98 -4.02 5.35
C LEU A 14 -36.54 -5.23 4.51
N SER A 15 -37.38 -5.73 3.61
CA SER A 15 -37.04 -6.81 2.69
C SER A 15 -35.88 -6.43 1.77
N ILE A 16 -35.88 -5.23 1.19
CA ILE A 16 -34.77 -4.72 0.38
C ILE A 16 -33.47 -4.70 1.19
N SER A 17 -33.50 -4.18 2.43
CA SER A 17 -32.34 -4.14 3.33
C SER A 17 -31.78 -5.54 3.58
N ILE A 18 -32.65 -6.53 3.79
CA ILE A 18 -32.26 -7.94 3.99
C ILE A 18 -31.64 -8.51 2.72
N CYS A 19 -32.29 -8.34 1.56
CA CYS A 19 -31.79 -8.88 0.28
C CYS A 19 -30.41 -8.30 -0.08
N ILE A 20 -30.22 -6.98 0.09
CA ILE A 20 -28.92 -6.36 -0.13
C ILE A 20 -27.88 -6.94 0.82
N ASN A 21 -28.20 -7.09 2.11
CA ASN A 21 -27.25 -7.65 3.07
C ASN A 21 -26.92 -9.12 2.80
N LEU A 22 -27.89 -9.95 2.39
CA LEU A 22 -27.60 -11.32 1.97
C LEU A 22 -26.64 -11.37 0.77
N TYR A 23 -26.77 -10.44 -0.18
CA TYR A 23 -25.81 -10.30 -1.28
C TYR A 23 -24.44 -9.82 -0.79
N LEU A 24 -24.37 -8.81 0.09
CA LEU A 24 -23.10 -8.35 0.68
C LEU A 24 -22.36 -9.47 1.41
N LEU A 25 -23.08 -10.36 2.08
CA LEU A 25 -22.47 -11.50 2.76
C LEU A 25 -21.81 -12.51 1.80
N SER A 26 -22.17 -12.48 0.51
CA SER A 26 -21.54 -13.30 -0.55
C SER A 26 -20.30 -12.64 -1.18
N LEU A 27 -20.08 -11.35 -0.93
CA LEU A 27 -18.95 -10.61 -1.50
C LEU A 27 -17.73 -10.66 -0.57
N PRO A 28 -16.51 -10.68 -1.14
CA PRO A 28 -15.28 -10.50 -0.38
C PRO A 28 -15.30 -9.21 0.45
N LEU A 29 -14.62 -9.19 1.60
CA LEU A 29 -14.51 -8.09 2.57
C LEU A 29 -15.80 -7.72 3.32
N THR A 30 -16.99 -7.86 2.72
CA THR A 30 -18.29 -7.61 3.37
C THR A 30 -18.94 -8.87 3.95
N SER A 31 -18.31 -10.03 3.79
CA SER A 31 -18.77 -11.31 4.36
C SER A 31 -18.67 -11.39 5.89
N ILE A 32 -17.90 -10.50 6.52
CA ILE A 32 -17.74 -10.40 7.97
C ILE A 32 -18.35 -9.10 8.50
N LEU A 33 -18.76 -9.11 9.77
CA LEU A 33 -19.21 -7.93 10.52
C LEU A 33 -18.02 -7.02 10.84
N GLY A 34 -17.37 -6.47 9.81
CA GLY A 34 -16.22 -5.58 9.88
C GLY A 34 -16.53 -4.15 9.44
N TYR A 35 -15.47 -3.42 9.09
CA TYR A 35 -15.59 -2.03 8.64
C TYR A 35 -16.42 -1.91 7.35
N GLU A 36 -16.08 -2.68 6.30
CA GLU A 36 -16.70 -2.57 4.98
C GLU A 36 -18.20 -2.85 5.05
N TYR A 37 -18.59 -3.92 5.76
CA TYR A 37 -19.99 -4.24 6.03
C TYR A 37 -20.71 -3.11 6.78
N SER A 38 -20.06 -2.51 7.78
CA SER A 38 -20.61 -1.42 8.58
C SER A 38 -20.73 -0.11 7.79
N ALA A 39 -19.77 0.19 6.93
CA ALA A 39 -19.72 1.35 6.05
C ALA A 39 -20.86 1.31 5.03
N VAL A 40 -21.02 0.19 4.33
CA VAL A 40 -22.15 -0.03 3.40
C VAL A 40 -23.49 0.06 4.11
N ASN A 41 -23.60 -0.52 5.32
CA ASN A 41 -24.82 -0.39 6.12
C ASN A 41 -25.05 1.02 6.67
N GLY A 42 -24.03 1.84 6.87
CA GLY A 42 -24.18 3.28 7.13
C GLY A 42 -24.92 3.99 5.98
N ILE A 43 -24.58 3.68 4.74
CA ILE A 43 -25.24 4.19 3.53
C ILE A 43 -26.70 3.72 3.49
N ILE A 44 -26.93 2.41 3.56
CA ILE A 44 -28.26 1.81 3.45
C ILE A 44 -29.19 2.31 4.57
N GLN A 45 -28.74 2.25 5.82
CA GLN A 45 -29.59 2.56 6.97
C GLN A 45 -29.84 4.07 7.14
N SER A 46 -28.91 4.94 6.75
CA SER A 46 -29.18 6.38 6.69
C SER A 46 -30.26 6.71 5.65
N PHE A 47 -30.23 6.08 4.48
CA PHE A 47 -31.23 6.27 3.44
C PHE A 47 -32.61 5.77 3.88
N ILE A 48 -32.69 4.51 4.32
CA ILE A 48 -33.95 3.87 4.74
C ILE A 48 -34.60 4.62 5.91
N SER A 49 -33.81 5.04 6.91
CA SER A 49 -34.34 5.77 8.07
C SER A 49 -34.93 7.14 7.69
N GLY A 50 -34.32 7.84 6.74
CA GLY A 50 -34.90 9.08 6.18
C GLY A 50 -36.20 8.84 5.41
N ILE A 51 -36.27 7.77 4.61
CA ILE A 51 -37.49 7.36 3.90
C ILE A 51 -38.61 6.99 4.88
N PHE A 52 -38.30 6.26 5.95
CA PHE A 52 -39.23 5.96 7.03
C PHE A 52 -39.77 7.23 7.67
N PHE A 53 -38.91 8.21 7.99
CA PHE A 53 -39.35 9.49 8.54
C PHE A 53 -40.32 10.21 7.61
N LEU A 54 -39.96 10.40 6.32
CA LEU A 54 -40.83 11.09 5.37
C LEU A 54 -42.19 10.38 5.19
N HIS A 55 -42.19 9.05 5.19
CA HIS A 55 -43.41 8.25 5.10
C HIS A 55 -44.29 8.43 6.35
N PHE A 56 -43.71 8.34 7.55
CA PHE A 56 -44.46 8.47 8.80
C PHE A 56 -44.87 9.91 9.10
N ASN A 57 -44.10 10.91 8.67
CA ASN A 57 -44.46 12.31 8.83
C ASN A 57 -45.74 12.65 8.04
N GLY A 58 -45.89 12.08 6.83
CA GLY A 58 -47.12 12.22 6.05
C GLY A 58 -48.36 11.52 6.62
N SER A 59 -48.21 10.66 7.62
CA SER A 59 -49.32 9.88 8.22
C SER A 59 -49.51 10.07 9.73
N SER A 60 -48.60 10.78 10.41
CA SER A 60 -48.64 10.99 11.86
C SER A 60 -49.29 12.31 12.22
N LYS A 61 -49.90 12.36 13.42
CA LYS A 61 -50.55 13.58 13.93
C LYS A 61 -49.56 14.72 14.24
N ASN A 62 -48.32 14.38 14.56
CA ASN A 62 -47.25 15.31 14.89
C ASN A 62 -45.87 14.70 14.58
N ILE A 63 -44.84 15.55 14.58
CA ILE A 63 -43.46 15.16 14.30
C ILE A 63 -42.92 14.14 15.32
N LEU A 64 -43.27 14.28 16.60
CA LEU A 64 -42.88 13.32 17.64
C LEU A 64 -43.36 11.90 17.32
N GLY A 65 -44.60 11.75 16.85
CA GLY A 65 -45.16 10.46 16.45
C GLY A 65 -44.44 9.86 15.24
N ALA A 66 -44.04 10.70 14.29
CA ALA A 66 -43.24 10.28 13.13
C ALA A 66 -41.83 9.83 13.56
N VAL A 67 -41.14 10.60 14.41
CA VAL A 67 -39.82 10.24 14.96
C VAL A 67 -39.90 8.93 15.75
N LYS A 68 -40.89 8.76 16.64
CA LYS A 68 -41.05 7.52 17.42
C LYS A 68 -41.24 6.29 16.53
N LYS A 69 -42.12 6.36 15.53
CA LYS A 69 -42.32 5.24 14.59
C LYS A 69 -41.04 4.95 13.82
N THR A 70 -40.38 5.99 13.31
CA THR A 70 -39.11 5.87 12.58
C THR A 70 -38.06 5.19 13.45
N ALA A 71 -37.90 5.61 14.71
CA ALA A 71 -36.95 5.01 15.64
C ALA A 71 -37.21 3.51 15.85
N VAL A 72 -38.48 3.09 16.03
CA VAL A 72 -38.84 1.67 16.19
C VAL A 72 -38.47 0.85 14.95
N TYR A 73 -38.83 1.30 13.75
CA TYR A 73 -38.56 0.54 12.52
C TYR A 73 -37.10 0.59 12.09
N SER A 74 -36.39 1.70 12.33
CA SER A 74 -34.94 1.78 12.11
C SER A 74 -34.18 0.90 13.10
N LEU A 75 -34.60 0.82 14.37
CA LEU A 75 -34.02 -0.08 15.36
C LEU A 75 -34.26 -1.54 14.97
N LEU A 76 -35.47 -1.89 14.53
CA LEU A 76 -35.77 -3.23 14.01
C LEU A 76 -34.83 -3.58 12.85
N ASN A 77 -34.67 -2.68 11.87
CA ASN A 77 -33.76 -2.91 10.74
C ASN A 77 -32.31 -3.07 11.22
N PHE A 78 -31.83 -2.16 12.07
CA PHE A 78 -30.47 -2.18 12.62
C PHE A 78 -30.16 -3.51 13.31
N VAL A 79 -31.06 -3.98 14.19
CA VAL A 79 -30.90 -5.23 14.93
C VAL A 79 -30.93 -6.43 13.99
N LEU A 80 -31.84 -6.46 13.03
CA LEU A 80 -31.99 -7.58 12.11
C LEU A 80 -30.76 -7.73 11.20
N ILE A 81 -30.24 -6.61 10.67
CA ILE A 81 -29.01 -6.60 9.89
C ILE A 81 -27.78 -6.95 10.74
N PHE A 82 -27.71 -6.45 11.98
CA PHE A 82 -26.64 -6.83 12.92
C PHE A 82 -26.60 -8.35 13.11
N PHE A 83 -27.74 -8.98 13.38
CA PHE A 83 -27.81 -10.43 13.54
C PHE A 83 -27.38 -11.17 12.29
N LEU A 84 -27.72 -10.70 11.08
CA LEU A 84 -27.23 -11.32 9.84
C LEU A 84 -25.69 -11.29 9.75
N GLY A 85 -25.07 -10.15 10.06
CA GLY A 85 -23.61 -10.03 10.08
C GLY A 85 -22.95 -10.90 11.17
N VAL A 86 -23.55 -10.99 12.37
CA VAL A 86 -23.09 -11.87 13.46
C VAL A 86 -23.15 -13.33 13.02
N MET A 87 -24.28 -13.78 12.45
CA MET A 87 -24.44 -15.14 11.96
C MET A 87 -23.37 -15.47 10.91
N SER A 88 -23.15 -14.57 9.95
CA SER A 88 -22.09 -14.74 8.94
C SER A 88 -20.70 -14.90 9.57
N THR A 89 -20.35 -13.99 10.47
CA THR A 89 -19.02 -13.94 11.09
C THR A 89 -18.74 -15.16 11.96
N VAL A 90 -19.70 -15.55 12.80
CA VAL A 90 -19.52 -16.62 13.78
C VAL A 90 -19.63 -18.00 13.13
N PHE A 91 -20.61 -18.22 12.26
CA PHE A 91 -20.91 -19.55 11.75
C PHE A 91 -20.21 -19.89 10.43
N PHE A 92 -19.84 -18.90 9.63
CA PHE A 92 -19.31 -19.14 8.29
C PHE A 92 -17.86 -18.68 8.11
N GLN A 93 -17.39 -17.74 8.95
CA GLN A 93 -16.11 -17.06 8.75
C GLN A 93 -15.16 -17.11 9.95
N GLY A 94 -15.52 -17.76 11.07
CA GLY A 94 -14.63 -18.07 12.21
C GLY A 94 -13.74 -16.93 12.76
N CYS A 95 -14.03 -15.66 12.48
CA CYS A 95 -13.19 -14.53 12.89
C CYS A 95 -13.54 -14.11 14.33
N PRO A 96 -12.56 -13.63 15.13
CA PRO A 96 -12.81 -13.07 16.46
C PRO A 96 -13.76 -11.87 16.41
N PHE A 97 -14.80 -11.91 17.25
CA PHE A 97 -15.97 -11.02 17.19
C PHE A 97 -15.76 -9.64 17.83
N ASP A 98 -14.86 -9.55 18.80
CA ASP A 98 -14.74 -8.42 19.72
C ASP A 98 -14.33 -7.11 19.02
N VAL A 99 -13.33 -7.15 18.13
CA VAL A 99 -12.84 -5.95 17.44
C VAL A 99 -13.72 -5.54 16.26
N THR A 100 -14.31 -6.51 15.55
CA THR A 100 -15.04 -6.24 14.29
C THR A 100 -16.42 -5.61 14.54
N ALA A 101 -17.10 -6.00 15.63
CA ALA A 101 -18.42 -5.47 15.99
C ALA A 101 -18.43 -3.98 16.33
N PHE A 102 -17.32 -3.41 16.83
CA PHE A 102 -17.26 -1.99 17.20
C PHE A 102 -17.54 -1.06 16.02
N PHE A 103 -17.08 -1.40 14.80
CA PHE A 103 -17.38 -0.61 13.60
C PHE A 103 -18.88 -0.49 13.35
N TYR A 104 -19.64 -1.56 13.60
CA TYR A 104 -21.09 -1.57 13.38
C TYR A 104 -21.84 -0.69 14.39
N PHE A 105 -21.37 -0.62 15.63
CA PHE A 105 -21.97 0.28 16.63
C PHE A 105 -21.53 1.74 16.45
N LEU A 106 -20.39 1.98 15.82
CA LEU A 106 -19.86 3.32 15.59
C LEU A 106 -20.38 3.98 14.31
N ILE A 107 -20.66 3.19 13.26
CA ILE A 107 -21.11 3.69 11.96
C ILE A 107 -22.65 3.74 11.87
N PRO A 108 -23.40 2.64 11.62
CA PRO A 108 -24.84 2.73 11.35
C PRO A 108 -25.69 3.58 12.30
N PRO A 109 -25.52 3.55 13.64
CA PRO A 109 -26.40 4.32 14.54
C PRO A 109 -26.34 5.83 14.31
N VAL A 110 -25.14 6.37 14.10
CA VAL A 110 -24.94 7.79 13.82
C VAL A 110 -25.48 8.13 12.43
N SER A 111 -25.27 7.26 11.44
CA SER A 111 -25.78 7.43 10.07
C SER A 111 -27.32 7.39 10.01
N ILE A 112 -27.96 6.53 10.82
CA ILE A 112 -29.43 6.51 10.98
C ILE A 112 -29.94 7.84 11.53
N LEU A 113 -29.35 8.33 12.64
CA LEU A 113 -29.78 9.60 13.24
C LEU A 113 -29.60 10.77 12.29
N LEU A 114 -28.52 10.78 11.52
CA LEU A 114 -28.29 11.78 10.49
C LEU A 114 -29.34 11.67 9.36
N GLY A 115 -29.64 10.48 8.87
CA GLY A 115 -30.68 10.26 7.86
C GLY A 115 -32.06 10.80 8.28
N VAL A 116 -32.45 10.54 9.52
CA VAL A 116 -33.68 11.12 10.11
C VAL A 116 -33.59 12.64 10.22
N SER A 117 -32.42 13.18 10.62
CA SER A 117 -32.21 14.62 10.76
C SER A 117 -32.31 15.36 9.42
N ILE A 118 -31.72 14.81 8.36
CA ILE A 118 -31.85 15.36 6.99
C ILE A 118 -33.31 15.32 6.55
N ALA A 119 -34.00 14.20 6.78
CA ALA A 119 -35.40 14.06 6.41
C ALA A 119 -36.31 15.06 7.17
N VAL A 120 -36.02 15.34 8.44
CA VAL A 120 -36.68 16.40 9.23
C VAL A 120 -36.36 17.79 8.66
N LEU A 121 -35.10 18.05 8.32
CA LEU A 121 -34.63 19.32 7.77
C LEU A 121 -35.40 19.69 6.50
N VAL A 122 -35.50 18.75 5.55
CA VAL A 122 -36.12 18.96 4.23
C VAL A 122 -37.64 18.74 4.21
N SER A 123 -38.22 18.24 5.30
CA SER A 123 -39.66 18.02 5.38
C SER A 123 -40.42 19.35 5.20
N ASN A 124 -41.21 19.42 4.13
CA ASN A 124 -42.03 20.56 3.76
C ASN A 124 -43.45 20.10 3.40
N ARG A 125 -44.34 21.03 3.04
CA ARG A 125 -45.76 20.75 2.72
C ARG A 125 -45.93 19.83 1.51
N SER A 126 -45.04 19.89 0.53
CA SER A 126 -45.08 18.98 -0.62
C SER A 126 -44.32 17.69 -0.33
N LYS A 127 -45.02 16.55 -0.45
CA LYS A 127 -44.42 15.23 -0.27
C LYS A 127 -43.31 14.99 -1.30
N LEU A 128 -43.58 15.22 -2.59
CA LEU A 128 -42.62 14.97 -3.67
C LEU A 128 -41.32 15.77 -3.48
N LEU A 129 -41.42 17.07 -3.20
CA LEU A 129 -40.25 17.92 -2.98
C LEU A 129 -39.43 17.48 -1.76
N SER A 130 -40.10 17.00 -0.70
CA SER A 130 -39.38 16.51 0.50
C SER A 130 -38.54 15.26 0.19
N TYR A 131 -39.04 14.33 -0.64
CA TYR A 131 -38.26 13.17 -1.08
C TYR A 131 -37.10 13.59 -2.01
N LEU A 132 -37.37 14.49 -2.97
CA LEU A 132 -36.33 14.98 -3.89
C LEU A 132 -35.19 15.68 -3.13
N PHE A 133 -35.51 16.62 -2.25
CA PHE A 133 -34.49 17.32 -1.46
C PHE A 133 -33.77 16.41 -0.49
N PHE A 134 -34.45 15.41 0.09
CA PHE A 134 -33.77 14.39 0.90
C PHE A 134 -32.71 13.65 0.09
N ILE A 135 -33.06 13.15 -1.10
CA ILE A 135 -32.13 12.42 -1.97
C ILE A 135 -30.95 13.32 -2.37
N VAL A 136 -31.21 14.57 -2.77
CA VAL A 136 -30.16 15.51 -3.16
C VAL A 136 -29.21 15.81 -1.99
N VAL A 137 -29.72 16.17 -0.81
CA VAL A 137 -28.87 16.46 0.35
C VAL A 137 -28.10 15.22 0.82
N TRP A 138 -28.74 14.05 0.80
CA TRP A 138 -28.08 12.79 1.13
C TRP A 138 -26.95 12.45 0.16
N LEU A 139 -27.17 12.62 -1.16
CA LEU A 139 -26.12 12.44 -2.17
C LEU A 139 -24.99 13.46 -2.02
N LEU A 140 -25.28 14.72 -1.70
CA LEU A 140 -24.24 15.74 -1.47
C LEU A 140 -23.35 15.39 -0.28
N LEU A 141 -23.93 14.89 0.83
CA LEU A 141 -23.14 14.44 1.99
C LEU A 141 -22.35 13.16 1.71
N LEU A 142 -22.84 12.30 0.81
CA LEU A 142 -22.07 11.13 0.38
C LEU A 142 -20.91 11.56 -0.54
N ALA A 143 -21.16 12.49 -1.45
CA ALA A 143 -20.20 13.01 -2.42
C ALA A 143 -19.16 13.97 -1.83
N SER A 144 -19.34 14.47 -0.59
CA SER A 144 -18.36 15.37 0.05
C SER A 144 -16.97 14.74 0.15
N ALA A 145 -16.91 13.41 0.32
CA ALA A 145 -15.66 12.66 0.31
C ALA A 145 -14.91 12.77 -1.03
N ILE A 146 -15.63 12.77 -2.16
CA ILE A 146 -15.03 12.90 -3.49
C ILE A 146 -14.46 14.31 -3.67
N LEU A 147 -15.15 15.33 -3.14
CA LEU A 147 -14.66 16.71 -3.17
C LEU A 147 -13.40 16.87 -2.32
N GLU A 148 -13.37 16.31 -1.11
CA GLU A 148 -12.15 16.30 -0.28
C GLU A 148 -11.01 15.58 -0.99
N PHE A 149 -11.27 14.39 -1.56
CA PHE A 149 -10.26 13.66 -2.33
C PHE A 149 -9.76 14.46 -3.53
N TYR A 150 -10.61 15.24 -4.20
CA TYR A 150 -10.20 16.03 -5.35
C TYR A 150 -9.34 17.25 -4.96
N PHE A 151 -9.70 17.97 -3.89
CA PHE A 151 -9.09 19.26 -3.55
C PHE A 151 -7.99 19.19 -2.47
N TYR A 152 -8.01 18.21 -1.58
CA TYR A 152 -7.02 18.07 -0.52
C TYR A 152 -5.92 17.10 -0.90
N SER A 153 -4.75 17.23 -0.30
CA SER A 153 -3.62 16.34 -0.60
C SER A 153 -3.86 14.93 -0.08
N GLN A 154 -4.58 14.75 1.03
CA GLN A 154 -4.92 13.45 1.60
C GLN A 154 -5.71 12.53 0.64
N ILE A 155 -5.67 11.23 0.93
CA ILE A 155 -6.56 10.21 0.36
C ILE A 155 -7.51 9.59 1.39
N TYR A 156 -7.22 9.73 2.70
CA TYR A 156 -8.17 9.39 3.75
C TYR A 156 -9.27 10.45 3.84
N PHE A 157 -10.46 10.08 4.29
CA PHE A 157 -11.52 11.06 4.54
C PHE A 157 -12.48 10.61 5.65
N PHE A 158 -13.06 11.58 6.34
CA PHE A 158 -14.16 11.36 7.28
C PHE A 158 -15.47 11.77 6.62
N ASN A 159 -16.42 10.83 6.58
CA ASN A 159 -17.70 11.04 5.94
C ASN A 159 -18.84 10.83 6.96
N PRO A 160 -19.86 11.71 6.97
CA PRO A 160 -20.90 11.63 7.99
C PRO A 160 -21.81 10.39 7.83
N ILE A 161 -21.87 9.79 6.63
CA ILE A 161 -22.67 8.60 6.33
C ILE A 161 -21.82 7.32 6.42
N ILE A 162 -20.65 7.30 5.78
CA ILE A 162 -19.78 6.11 5.69
C ILE A 162 -18.91 5.93 6.94
N GLY A 163 -18.58 7.03 7.63
CA GLY A 163 -17.73 7.05 8.82
C GLY A 163 -16.33 7.59 8.51
N TYR A 164 -15.41 6.69 8.15
CA TYR A 164 -14.01 7.02 7.90
C TYR A 164 -13.46 6.09 6.83
N PHE A 165 -12.80 6.60 5.80
CA PHE A 165 -12.10 5.79 4.81
C PHE A 165 -10.58 5.95 5.03
N PRO A 166 -9.83 4.86 5.24
CA PRO A 166 -8.45 4.94 5.70
C PRO A 166 -7.42 5.31 4.62
N GLY A 167 -7.77 5.26 3.34
CA GLY A 167 -6.85 5.47 2.23
C GLY A 167 -6.82 4.28 1.27
N THR A 168 -5.64 3.81 0.87
CA THR A 168 -5.53 2.79 -0.18
C THR A 168 -6.14 1.45 0.21
N ILE A 169 -6.67 0.70 -0.76
CA ILE A 169 -7.30 -0.62 -0.52
C ILE A 169 -6.27 -1.66 -0.05
N TYR A 170 -5.00 -1.50 -0.47
CA TYR A 170 -3.88 -2.40 -0.16
C TYR A 170 -3.39 -2.30 1.29
N ASP A 171 -3.68 -1.19 1.96
CA ASP A 171 -3.26 -0.97 3.33
C ASP A 171 -4.15 -1.78 4.29
N GLU A 172 -3.68 -2.96 4.72
CA GLU A 172 -4.45 -3.97 5.45
C GLU A 172 -4.92 -3.53 6.86
N ASP A 173 -4.24 -2.59 7.51
CA ASP A 173 -4.55 -2.11 8.85
C ASP A 173 -5.67 -1.04 8.85
N MET A 174 -6.77 -1.34 9.55
CA MET A 174 -7.82 -0.38 9.89
C MET A 174 -8.02 -0.35 11.41
N GLN A 175 -7.60 0.74 12.06
CA GLN A 175 -7.78 0.95 13.50
C GLN A 175 -8.90 1.94 13.78
N ILE A 176 -9.61 1.73 14.89
CA ILE A 176 -10.53 2.72 15.44
C ILE A 176 -9.69 3.77 16.15
N THR A 177 -9.47 4.91 15.50
CA THR A 177 -8.70 6.03 16.05
C THR A 177 -9.57 6.91 16.95
N SER A 178 -8.94 7.67 17.85
CA SER A 178 -9.65 8.63 18.70
C SER A 178 -10.32 9.73 17.86
N GLN A 179 -9.70 10.15 16.75
CA GLN A 179 -10.25 11.10 15.79
C GLN A 179 -11.53 10.57 15.16
N PHE A 180 -11.58 9.28 14.81
CA PHE A 180 -12.78 8.66 14.28
C PHE A 180 -13.92 8.66 15.29
N VAL A 181 -13.66 8.25 16.54
CA VAL A 181 -14.66 8.28 17.60
C VAL A 181 -15.15 9.71 17.87
N LEU A 182 -14.24 10.68 17.90
CA LEU A 182 -14.56 12.10 18.08
C LEU A 182 -15.46 12.62 16.95
N TYR A 183 -15.10 12.34 15.70
CA TYR A 183 -15.89 12.70 14.52
C TYR A 183 -17.32 12.16 14.61
N ARG A 184 -17.48 10.87 14.95
CA ARG A 184 -18.82 10.26 15.11
C ARG A 184 -19.60 10.85 16.28
N THR A 185 -18.92 11.18 17.38
CA THR A 185 -19.53 11.80 18.56
C THR A 185 -20.10 13.17 18.23
N PHE A 186 -19.42 13.99 17.43
CA PHE A 186 -19.94 15.29 16.98
C PHE A 186 -21.26 15.16 16.21
N TYR A 187 -21.31 14.31 15.19
CA TYR A 187 -22.55 14.11 14.42
C TYR A 187 -23.66 13.47 15.25
N LEU A 188 -23.32 12.56 16.18
CA LEU A 188 -24.26 11.96 17.10
C LEU A 188 -24.94 13.02 17.98
N LEU A 189 -24.14 13.80 18.71
CA LEU A 189 -24.63 14.82 19.65
C LEU A 189 -25.42 15.90 18.93
N PHE A 190 -24.93 16.36 17.78
CA PHE A 190 -25.56 17.46 17.07
C PHE A 190 -26.86 17.05 16.37
N SER A 191 -26.90 15.87 15.73
CA SER A 191 -28.13 15.30 15.16
C SER A 191 -29.16 15.02 16.24
N PHE A 192 -28.75 14.44 17.37
CA PHE A 192 -29.64 14.20 18.50
C PHE A 192 -30.22 15.50 19.06
N THR A 193 -29.38 16.52 19.29
CA THR A 193 -29.80 17.82 19.79
C THR A 193 -30.77 18.50 18.83
N PHE A 194 -30.48 18.49 17.53
CA PHE A 194 -31.36 19.01 16.48
C PHE A 194 -32.75 18.36 16.53
N LEU A 195 -32.81 17.02 16.57
CA LEU A 195 -34.07 16.28 16.64
C LEU A 195 -34.86 16.62 17.90
N VAL A 196 -34.19 16.68 19.06
CA VAL A 196 -34.83 17.04 20.33
C VAL A 196 -35.42 18.45 20.30
N LEU A 197 -34.68 19.43 19.77
CA LEU A 197 -35.14 20.82 19.67
C LEU A 197 -36.34 20.94 18.74
N VAL A 198 -36.29 20.35 17.55
CA VAL A 198 -37.39 20.36 16.58
C VAL A 198 -38.64 19.68 17.14
N VAL A 199 -38.48 18.60 17.91
CA VAL A 199 -39.60 17.90 18.56
C VAL A 199 -40.20 18.68 19.73
N LYS A 200 -39.38 19.37 20.53
CA LYS A 200 -39.83 20.13 21.72
C LYS A 200 -40.54 21.44 21.37
N ILE A 201 -40.17 22.08 20.27
CA ILE A 201 -40.77 23.37 19.86
C ILE A 201 -42.19 23.13 19.32
N LYS A 202 -43.16 23.30 20.23
CA LYS A 202 -44.59 23.17 19.95
C LYS A 202 -45.13 24.43 19.27
N SER A 203 -45.94 24.20 18.22
CA SER A 203 -47.00 25.10 17.73
C SER A 203 -46.60 26.27 16.82
N VAL A 204 -47.58 26.65 15.99
CA VAL A 204 -47.56 27.58 14.84
C VAL A 204 -47.03 28.99 15.16
N LYS A 205 -46.91 29.38 16.44
CA LYS A 205 -46.42 30.71 16.86
C LYS A 205 -44.90 30.90 16.78
N PHE A 206 -44.11 29.83 16.60
CA PHE A 206 -42.64 29.89 16.58
C PHE A 206 -42.02 29.34 15.29
N ASN A 207 -42.67 29.53 14.14
CA ASN A 207 -42.11 29.08 12.85
C ASN A 207 -40.71 29.65 12.59
N ASN A 208 -40.45 30.91 12.98
CA ASN A 208 -39.13 31.54 12.83
C ASN A 208 -38.05 30.79 13.62
N LEU A 209 -38.35 30.28 14.81
CA LEU A 209 -37.39 29.56 15.64
C LEU A 209 -37.01 28.20 15.03
N ILE A 210 -37.97 27.48 14.44
CA ILE A 210 -37.70 26.22 13.72
C ILE A 210 -36.82 26.49 12.50
N HIS A 211 -37.05 27.60 11.79
CA HIS A 211 -36.19 27.99 10.66
C HIS A 211 -34.77 28.31 11.14
N LEU A 212 -34.62 29.05 12.24
CA LEU A 212 -33.30 29.32 12.84
C LEU A 212 -32.57 28.03 13.24
N ILE A 213 -33.27 27.04 13.80
CA ILE A 213 -32.67 25.74 14.15
C ILE A 213 -32.25 24.95 12.91
N LYS A 214 -33.09 24.95 11.86
CA LYS A 214 -32.74 24.35 10.57
C LYS A 214 -31.52 25.03 9.93
N ILE A 215 -31.47 26.36 9.95
CA ILE A 215 -30.34 27.15 9.46
C ILE A 215 -29.09 26.86 10.29
N SER A 216 -29.21 26.84 11.62
CA SER A 216 -28.10 26.48 12.52
C SER A 216 -27.59 25.07 12.24
N PHE A 217 -28.47 24.13 11.90
CA PHE A 217 -28.08 22.77 11.54
C PHE A 217 -27.29 22.73 10.23
N ILE A 218 -27.76 23.45 9.21
CA ILE A 218 -27.04 23.58 7.93
C ILE A 218 -25.69 24.28 8.13
N LEU A 219 -25.66 25.38 8.88
CA LEU A 219 -24.43 26.11 9.19
C LEU A 219 -23.42 25.22 9.92
N PHE A 220 -23.86 24.41 10.88
CA PHE A 220 -22.98 23.44 11.52
C PHE A 220 -22.41 22.43 10.52
N LEU A 221 -23.25 21.82 9.67
CA LEU A 221 -22.77 20.87 8.66
C LEU A 221 -21.71 21.52 7.78
N LEU A 222 -21.92 22.76 7.33
CA LEU A 222 -20.96 23.48 6.50
C LEU A 222 -19.68 23.85 7.28
N ILE A 223 -19.81 24.46 8.45
CA ILE A 223 -18.67 24.90 9.27
C ILE A 223 -17.81 23.70 9.69
N PHE A 224 -18.43 22.58 10.06
CA PHE A 224 -17.68 21.40 10.50
C PHE A 224 -16.83 20.82 9.39
N GLU A 225 -17.30 20.82 8.14
CA GLU A 225 -16.51 20.43 6.97
C GLU A 225 -15.26 21.32 6.81
N PHE A 226 -15.37 22.64 7.01
CA PHE A 226 -14.22 23.56 6.99
C PHE A 226 -13.29 23.44 8.20
N LEU A 227 -13.79 23.00 9.36
CA LEU A 227 -12.99 22.82 10.58
C LEU A 227 -12.24 21.49 10.62
N LYS A 228 -12.54 20.53 9.72
CA LYS A 228 -11.87 19.22 9.70
C LYS A 228 -10.34 19.32 9.74
N PRO A 229 -9.66 20.20 8.96
CA PRO A 229 -8.20 20.28 8.98
C PRO A 229 -7.63 20.67 10.35
N GLU A 230 -8.29 21.62 11.03
CA GLU A 230 -7.88 22.11 12.36
C GLU A 230 -8.13 21.08 13.47
N LEU A 231 -9.06 20.15 13.25
CA LEU A 231 -9.39 19.06 14.18
C LEU A 231 -8.60 17.77 13.91
N ASN A 232 -7.59 17.81 13.04
CA ASN A 232 -6.83 16.64 12.58
C ASN A 232 -7.70 15.57 11.89
N MET A 233 -8.81 15.98 11.28
CA MET A 233 -9.73 15.13 10.50
C MET A 233 -9.58 15.35 8.99
N ALA A 234 -8.67 16.24 8.58
CA ALA A 234 -8.21 16.41 7.21
C ALA A 234 -6.78 16.97 7.21
N THR A 235 -6.05 16.73 6.13
CA THR A 235 -4.74 17.29 5.82
C THR A 235 -4.84 18.19 4.60
N SER A 236 -4.89 19.50 4.86
CA SER A 236 -4.73 20.52 3.83
C SER A 236 -3.27 20.59 3.35
N SER A 237 -3.04 21.16 2.17
CA SER A 237 -1.68 21.40 1.67
C SER A 237 -0.86 22.28 2.63
N ALA A 238 -1.49 23.30 3.24
CA ALA A 238 -0.84 24.15 4.25
C ALA A 238 -0.36 23.34 5.47
N ARG A 239 -1.22 22.44 5.97
CA ARG A 239 -0.85 21.55 7.08
C ARG A 239 0.28 20.61 6.67
N LEU A 240 0.22 20.04 5.48
CA LEU A 240 1.26 19.14 4.99
C LEU A 240 2.62 19.85 4.85
N LYS A 241 2.64 21.05 4.27
CA LYS A 241 3.84 21.90 4.17
C LYS A 241 4.39 22.34 5.54
N SER A 242 3.52 22.43 6.56
CA SER A 242 3.97 22.74 7.93
C SER A 242 4.65 21.55 8.63
N VAL A 243 4.20 20.33 8.34
CA VAL A 243 4.78 19.09 8.89
C VAL A 243 6.07 18.75 8.13
N LEU A 244 6.03 18.81 6.81
CA LEU A 244 7.16 18.60 5.90
C LEU A 244 7.85 19.95 5.62
N SER A 245 8.40 20.56 6.68
CA SER A 245 8.83 21.96 6.65
C SER A 245 10.18 22.19 5.94
N LYS A 246 10.94 21.14 5.62
CA LYS A 246 12.14 21.28 4.78
C LYS A 246 11.72 21.45 3.33
N GLN A 247 11.94 22.63 2.78
CA GLN A 247 11.59 22.95 1.40
C GLN A 247 12.84 23.13 0.53
N PHE A 248 12.80 22.54 -0.66
CA PHE A 248 13.77 22.79 -1.73
C PHE A 248 13.02 23.04 -3.04
N THR A 249 13.50 23.95 -3.87
CA THR A 249 12.84 24.30 -5.14
C THR A 249 13.86 24.23 -6.25
N THR A 250 13.54 23.47 -7.29
CA THR A 250 14.35 23.32 -8.51
C THR A 250 13.65 24.02 -9.67
N GLU A 251 14.01 23.76 -10.92
CA GLU A 251 13.28 24.25 -12.08
C GLU A 251 11.87 23.65 -12.11
N HIS A 252 11.78 22.31 -12.05
CA HIS A 252 10.55 21.57 -12.28
C HIS A 252 9.82 21.10 -11.01
N PHE A 253 10.43 21.23 -9.82
CA PHE A 253 9.87 20.71 -8.57
C PHE A 253 9.79 21.72 -7.41
N GLU A 254 8.75 21.56 -6.59
CA GLU A 254 8.71 22.01 -5.19
C GLU A 254 8.79 20.77 -4.29
N ILE A 255 9.92 20.56 -3.61
CA ILE A 255 10.15 19.39 -2.75
C ILE A 255 9.94 19.79 -1.29
N PHE A 256 9.08 19.06 -0.59
CA PHE A 256 8.78 19.20 0.83
C PHE A 256 9.15 17.90 1.55
N ALA A 257 10.05 17.97 2.52
CA ALA A 257 10.57 16.81 3.23
C ALA A 257 10.45 16.96 4.75
N ASP A 258 10.52 15.84 5.45
CA ASP A 258 10.57 15.82 6.90
C ASP A 258 11.79 16.62 7.44
N PRO A 259 11.67 17.34 8.57
CA PRO A 259 12.76 18.12 9.15
C PRO A 259 14.03 17.32 9.46
N THR A 260 13.95 15.99 9.60
CA THR A 260 15.09 15.12 9.87
C THR A 260 15.98 14.85 8.65
N VAL A 261 15.48 15.07 7.41
CA VAL A 261 16.23 14.81 6.17
C VAL A 261 17.45 15.73 6.05
N SER A 262 18.66 15.22 5.88
CA SER A 262 19.88 16.06 5.87
C SER A 262 19.94 17.01 4.67
N LYS A 263 20.83 18.01 4.70
CA LYS A 263 21.00 18.94 3.58
C LYS A 263 21.56 18.23 2.34
N ASP A 264 22.54 17.34 2.52
CA ASP A 264 23.13 16.56 1.43
C ASP A 264 22.07 15.63 0.83
N ASP A 265 21.22 15.05 1.68
CA ASP A 265 20.12 14.19 1.24
C ASP A 265 19.09 14.98 0.43
N LEU A 266 18.71 16.18 0.87
CA LEU A 266 17.85 17.07 0.09
C LEU A 266 18.46 17.45 -1.28
N ASN A 267 19.78 17.67 -1.33
CA ASN A 267 20.47 17.97 -2.59
C ASN A 267 20.50 16.76 -3.52
N TYR A 268 20.78 15.57 -2.98
CA TYR A 268 20.71 14.34 -3.74
C TYR A 268 19.30 14.10 -4.29
N LEU A 269 18.27 14.23 -3.44
CA LEU A 269 16.88 14.09 -3.84
C LEU A 269 16.53 15.08 -4.94
N SER A 270 16.91 16.35 -4.84
CA SER A 270 16.60 17.35 -5.85
C SER A 270 17.25 17.07 -7.20
N LEU A 271 18.51 16.63 -7.21
CA LEU A 271 19.21 16.23 -8.43
C LEU A 271 18.58 14.98 -9.06
N LEU A 272 18.14 14.02 -8.24
CA LEU A 272 17.47 12.80 -8.72
C LEU A 272 16.09 13.10 -9.33
N HIS A 273 15.33 14.05 -8.77
CA HIS A 273 14.06 14.50 -9.36
C HIS A 273 14.29 15.12 -10.74
N GLU A 274 15.29 16.00 -10.88
CA GLU A 274 15.63 16.65 -12.16
C GLU A 274 16.20 15.66 -13.18
N TYR A 275 16.96 14.65 -12.75
CA TYR A 275 17.41 13.56 -13.62
C TYR A 275 16.22 12.82 -14.24
N TYR A 276 15.31 12.31 -13.40
CA TYR A 276 14.17 11.54 -13.91
C TYR A 276 13.23 12.40 -14.72
N TYR A 277 13.05 13.68 -14.38
CA TYR A 277 12.29 14.59 -15.22
C TYR A 277 12.92 14.71 -16.61
N THR A 278 14.23 14.95 -16.68
CA THR A 278 14.96 15.09 -17.96
C THR A 278 14.87 13.82 -18.80
N ASP A 279 15.12 12.65 -18.19
CA ASP A 279 14.98 11.34 -18.83
C ASP A 279 13.56 11.14 -19.40
N LEU A 280 12.53 11.50 -18.63
CA LEU A 280 11.14 11.32 -19.06
C LEU A 280 10.72 12.30 -20.16
N VAL A 281 11.26 13.53 -20.20
CA VAL A 281 11.03 14.46 -21.32
C VAL A 281 11.52 13.85 -22.63
N GLU A 282 12.71 13.26 -22.62
CA GLU A 282 13.30 12.62 -23.80
C GLU A 282 12.51 11.37 -24.22
N ASN A 283 12.12 10.53 -23.26
CA ASN A 283 11.49 9.23 -23.55
C ASN A 283 9.97 9.32 -23.82
N ILE A 284 9.23 10.20 -23.15
CA ILE A 284 7.77 10.37 -23.34
C ILE A 284 7.46 11.40 -24.44
N ASN A 285 8.41 12.29 -24.73
CA ASN A 285 8.25 13.40 -25.68
C ASN A 285 7.07 14.31 -25.27
N VAL A 286 7.04 14.71 -24.00
CA VAL A 286 6.09 15.66 -23.41
C VAL A 286 6.73 16.34 -22.20
N GLN A 287 6.23 17.51 -21.82
CA GLN A 287 6.62 18.21 -20.60
C GLN A 287 5.38 18.55 -19.78
N PRO A 288 5.37 18.27 -18.45
CA PRO A 288 4.32 18.75 -17.56
C PRO A 288 4.13 20.27 -17.64
N SER A 289 2.87 20.68 -17.78
CA SER A 289 2.45 22.08 -17.84
C SER A 289 2.54 22.81 -16.49
N ARG A 290 2.66 22.04 -15.40
CA ARG A 290 2.70 22.52 -14.02
C ARG A 290 3.93 21.99 -13.31
N LYS A 291 4.51 22.84 -12.47
CA LYS A 291 5.55 22.44 -11.51
C LYS A 291 5.04 21.32 -10.61
N ILE A 292 5.88 20.33 -10.33
CA ILE A 292 5.52 19.13 -9.57
C ILE A 292 5.81 19.34 -8.08
N ALA A 293 4.83 19.17 -7.21
CA ALA A 293 5.04 19.18 -5.77
C ALA A 293 5.33 17.75 -5.26
N SER A 294 6.52 17.55 -4.70
CA SER A 294 6.96 16.26 -4.15
C SER A 294 6.97 16.30 -2.63
N PHE A 295 6.21 15.40 -1.99
CA PHE A 295 6.10 15.29 -0.53
C PHE A 295 6.81 14.03 -0.06
N ILE A 296 7.94 14.19 0.62
CA ILE A 296 8.82 13.11 1.08
C ILE A 296 8.67 12.94 2.59
N PHE A 297 7.97 11.89 2.99
CA PHE A 297 7.71 11.54 4.38
C PHE A 297 8.91 10.78 4.96
N LYS A 298 9.14 10.95 6.25
CA LYS A 298 10.18 10.23 6.99
C LYS A 298 10.02 8.71 6.86
N ASP A 299 8.80 8.23 7.07
CA ASP A 299 8.46 6.80 7.09
C ASP A 299 6.97 6.57 6.76
N SER A 300 6.60 5.29 6.64
CA SER A 300 5.24 4.86 6.33
C SER A 300 4.21 5.23 7.41
N PHE A 301 4.63 5.41 8.67
CA PHE A 301 3.74 5.83 9.75
C PHE A 301 3.35 7.29 9.59
N GLN A 302 4.32 8.17 9.36
CA GLN A 302 4.06 9.58 9.11
C GLN A 302 3.20 9.76 7.85
N LYS A 303 3.50 9.04 6.77
CA LYS A 303 2.68 9.11 5.54
C LYS A 303 1.25 8.61 5.77
N ARG A 304 1.07 7.53 6.53
CA ARG A 304 -0.28 7.07 6.90
C ARG A 304 -1.06 8.13 7.68
N GLU A 305 -0.43 8.78 8.66
CA GLU A 305 -1.08 9.77 9.51
C GLU A 305 -1.53 11.00 8.71
N PHE A 306 -0.67 11.54 7.84
CA PHE A 306 -0.94 12.81 7.17
C PHE A 306 -1.51 12.65 5.76
N PHE A 307 -1.30 11.54 5.08
CA PHE A 307 -1.78 11.34 3.71
C PHE A 307 -2.82 10.22 3.61
N GLY A 308 -2.67 9.14 4.37
CA GLY A 308 -3.60 8.00 4.40
C GLY A 308 -3.11 6.75 3.66
N ALA A 309 -2.02 6.84 2.89
CA ALA A 309 -1.31 5.68 2.37
C ALA A 309 -0.04 5.46 3.19
N GLY A 310 0.11 4.32 3.85
CA GLY A 310 1.35 4.02 4.58
C GLY A 310 2.41 3.44 3.66
N ASN A 311 2.05 2.36 2.97
CA ASN A 311 3.02 1.54 2.23
C ASN A 311 3.08 1.89 0.74
N ALA A 312 1.98 2.36 0.16
CA ALA A 312 1.91 2.73 -1.25
C ALA A 312 2.36 4.17 -1.45
N ASN A 313 3.26 4.41 -2.40
CA ASN A 313 3.48 5.73 -2.97
C ASN A 313 2.36 6.05 -3.96
N VAL A 314 2.06 7.33 -4.12
CA VAL A 314 0.88 7.77 -4.87
C VAL A 314 1.18 9.10 -5.56
N ALA A 315 0.77 9.20 -6.82
CA ALA A 315 0.62 10.43 -7.55
C ALA A 315 -0.85 10.88 -7.57
N LYS A 316 -1.06 12.20 -7.55
CA LYS A 316 -2.34 12.85 -7.87
C LYS A 316 -2.14 13.70 -9.12
N PRO A 317 -2.28 13.11 -10.32
CA PRO A 317 -1.96 13.76 -11.59
C PRO A 317 -2.61 15.14 -11.75
N TRP A 318 -3.93 15.23 -11.50
CA TRP A 318 -4.71 16.46 -11.56
C TRP A 318 -4.28 17.58 -10.61
N MET A 319 -3.42 17.30 -9.63
CA MET A 319 -2.84 18.30 -8.71
C MET A 319 -1.36 18.56 -8.98
N SER A 320 -0.71 17.80 -9.88
CA SER A 320 0.75 17.75 -10.03
C SER A 320 1.46 17.46 -8.71
N GLN A 321 0.98 16.46 -7.94
CA GLN A 321 1.51 16.12 -6.61
C GLN A 321 1.93 14.65 -6.54
N ILE A 322 3.09 14.37 -5.92
CA ILE A 322 3.58 13.01 -5.63
C ILE A 322 3.89 12.86 -4.14
N PHE A 323 3.64 11.67 -3.59
CA PHE A 323 3.73 11.39 -2.15
C PHE A 323 4.57 10.13 -1.91
N LEU A 324 5.75 10.30 -1.33
CA LEU A 324 6.81 9.28 -1.26
C LEU A 324 7.26 9.03 0.19
N ASN A 325 7.52 7.77 0.55
CA ASN A 325 8.33 7.48 1.73
C ASN A 325 9.81 7.67 1.39
N ARG A 326 10.60 8.25 2.28
CA ARG A 326 12.05 8.50 2.08
C ARG A 326 12.81 7.24 1.65
N GLU A 327 12.54 6.10 2.28
CA GLU A 327 13.21 4.83 1.99
C GLU A 327 12.92 4.27 0.59
N GLN A 328 11.83 4.71 -0.04
CA GLN A 328 11.35 4.18 -1.33
C GLN A 328 11.56 5.17 -2.49
N VAL A 329 12.18 6.34 -2.26
CA VAL A 329 12.32 7.36 -3.30
C VAL A 329 13.07 6.81 -4.51
N GLU A 330 14.21 6.15 -4.32
CA GLU A 330 15.02 5.66 -5.46
C GLU A 330 14.26 4.67 -6.34
N SER A 331 13.44 3.81 -5.74
CA SER A 331 12.71 2.72 -6.41
C SER A 331 11.28 3.09 -6.84
N SER A 332 10.85 4.35 -6.72
CA SER A 332 9.48 4.73 -7.09
C SER A 332 9.32 6.18 -7.56
N LEU A 333 10.32 7.03 -7.37
CA LEU A 333 10.24 8.43 -7.80
C LEU A 333 9.98 8.54 -9.30
N LYS A 334 10.68 7.75 -10.12
CA LYS A 334 10.47 7.74 -11.57
C LYS A 334 9.03 7.34 -11.90
N HIS A 335 8.52 6.27 -11.29
CA HIS A 335 7.13 5.82 -11.42
C HIS A 335 6.12 6.94 -11.17
N GLU A 336 6.23 7.62 -10.02
CA GLU A 336 5.27 8.66 -9.64
C GLU A 336 5.37 9.90 -10.53
N ILE A 337 6.57 10.23 -11.04
CA ILE A 337 6.73 11.32 -12.02
C ILE A 337 6.08 10.94 -13.35
N VAL A 338 6.16 9.67 -13.79
CA VAL A 338 5.49 9.22 -15.03
C VAL A 338 3.98 9.47 -14.98
N HIS A 339 3.34 9.24 -13.83
CA HIS A 339 1.92 9.56 -13.64
C HIS A 339 1.61 11.06 -13.86
N ILE A 340 2.53 11.95 -13.48
CA ILE A 340 2.38 13.39 -13.72
C ILE A 340 2.59 13.74 -15.20
N PHE A 341 3.53 13.09 -15.88
CA PHE A 341 3.72 13.26 -17.34
C PHE A 341 2.50 12.76 -18.12
N ALA A 342 1.91 11.65 -17.67
CA ALA A 342 0.70 11.09 -18.28
C ALA A 342 -0.53 11.99 -18.14
N ALA A 343 -0.52 12.91 -17.18
CA ALA A 343 -1.59 13.90 -16.97
C ALA A 343 -1.82 14.79 -18.21
N GLU A 344 -0.76 15.11 -18.95
CA GLU A 344 -0.80 16.02 -20.10
C GLU A 344 -1.62 15.48 -21.29
N PHE A 345 -1.81 14.17 -21.34
CA PHE A 345 -2.69 13.49 -22.31
C PHE A 345 -3.72 12.60 -21.61
N GLY A 346 -3.94 12.83 -20.32
CA GLY A 346 -4.90 12.11 -19.49
C GLY A 346 -6.35 12.46 -19.84
N TRP A 347 -7.26 11.59 -19.43
CA TRP A 347 -8.69 11.77 -19.61
C TRP A 347 -9.38 12.22 -18.32
N SER A 348 -10.46 13.00 -18.49
CA SER A 348 -11.33 13.54 -17.43
C SER A 348 -10.65 14.56 -16.50
N ILE A 349 -11.38 14.99 -15.47
CA ILE A 349 -10.89 15.92 -14.44
C ILE A 349 -9.76 15.36 -13.58
N PHE A 350 -9.57 14.03 -13.58
CA PHE A 350 -8.49 13.37 -12.83
C PHE A 350 -7.20 13.21 -13.64
N GLU A 351 -7.23 13.51 -14.94
CA GLU A 351 -6.04 13.46 -15.81
C GLU A 351 -5.35 12.09 -15.77
N VAL A 352 -6.12 11.01 -15.79
CA VAL A 352 -5.64 9.61 -15.80
C VAL A 352 -6.19 8.86 -17.01
N ALA A 353 -5.78 7.60 -17.23
CA ALA A 353 -6.19 6.86 -18.41
C ALA A 353 -7.71 6.77 -18.57
N LYS A 354 -8.16 6.69 -19.82
CA LYS A 354 -9.58 6.57 -20.19
C LYS A 354 -10.28 5.46 -19.41
N TYR A 355 -11.52 5.75 -18.98
CA TYR A 355 -12.34 4.84 -18.17
C TYR A 355 -11.73 4.43 -16.82
N PHE A 356 -10.70 5.14 -16.35
CA PHE A 356 -9.95 4.79 -15.15
C PHE A 356 -9.37 3.38 -15.23
N ASN A 357 -8.91 2.96 -16.42
CA ASN A 357 -8.37 1.62 -16.62
C ASN A 357 -7.03 1.45 -15.86
N PRO A 358 -6.99 0.66 -14.77
CA PRO A 358 -5.79 0.54 -13.94
C PRO A 358 -4.63 -0.13 -14.66
N ALA A 359 -4.90 -1.05 -15.60
CA ALA A 359 -3.84 -1.69 -16.37
C ALA A 359 -3.14 -0.68 -17.30
N VAL A 360 -3.86 0.30 -17.84
CA VAL A 360 -3.25 1.36 -18.65
C VAL A 360 -2.54 2.39 -17.77
N ILE A 361 -3.12 2.77 -16.62
CA ILE A 361 -2.51 3.72 -15.68
C ILE A 361 -1.18 3.19 -15.17
N GLU A 362 -1.21 2.03 -14.52
CA GLU A 362 -0.03 1.42 -13.89
C GLU A 362 0.93 0.85 -14.94
N GLY A 363 0.40 0.24 -16.00
CA GLY A 363 1.22 -0.29 -17.09
C GLY A 363 2.02 0.78 -17.81
N PHE A 364 1.46 1.99 -18.00
CA PHE A 364 2.20 3.11 -18.56
C PHE A 364 3.37 3.52 -17.64
N ALA A 365 3.13 3.68 -16.35
CA ALA A 365 4.20 4.00 -15.39
C ALA A 365 5.30 2.93 -15.37
N MET A 366 4.92 1.66 -15.26
CA MET A 366 5.84 0.52 -15.27
C MET A 366 6.64 0.40 -16.58
N ALA A 367 6.08 0.80 -17.73
CA ALA A 367 6.78 0.73 -19.03
C ALA A 367 7.88 1.79 -19.23
N PHE A 368 7.82 2.89 -18.48
CA PHE A 368 8.86 3.94 -18.49
C PHE A 368 9.81 3.84 -17.29
N GLU A 369 9.33 3.35 -16.16
CA GLU A 369 10.18 2.94 -15.05
C GLU A 369 11.07 1.76 -15.46
N ASP A 370 10.47 0.71 -16.05
CA ASP A 370 11.13 -0.50 -16.56
C ASP A 370 12.06 -1.16 -15.52
N GLU A 371 11.62 -1.11 -14.26
CA GLU A 371 12.28 -1.66 -13.08
C GLU A 371 11.23 -2.24 -12.12
N TYR A 372 11.48 -3.45 -11.65
CA TYR A 372 10.72 -4.10 -10.60
C TYR A 372 11.66 -5.02 -9.81
N ALA A 373 11.87 -4.68 -8.53
CA ALA A 373 12.74 -5.44 -7.63
C ALA A 373 14.18 -5.65 -8.17
N GLY A 374 14.70 -4.64 -8.86
CA GLY A 374 16.03 -4.65 -9.45
C GLY A 374 16.12 -5.33 -10.81
N HIS A 375 14.99 -5.74 -11.39
CA HIS A 375 14.89 -6.37 -12.71
C HIS A 375 14.01 -5.62 -13.70
N SER A 376 14.20 -5.82 -15.00
CA SER A 376 13.29 -5.25 -16.02
C SER A 376 11.89 -5.88 -15.98
N VAL A 377 10.87 -5.15 -16.44
CA VAL A 377 9.48 -5.68 -16.45
C VAL A 377 9.31 -6.88 -17.38
N ASP A 378 10.09 -6.96 -18.47
CA ASP A 378 10.05 -8.09 -19.40
C ASP A 378 10.69 -9.34 -18.80
N TYR A 379 11.82 -9.17 -18.08
CA TYR A 379 12.43 -10.25 -17.32
C TYR A 379 11.41 -10.84 -16.34
N MET A 380 10.75 -9.97 -15.57
CA MET A 380 9.75 -10.40 -14.59
C MET A 380 8.51 -11.04 -15.21
N ALA A 381 8.04 -10.52 -16.35
CA ALA A 381 6.91 -11.09 -17.08
C ALA A 381 7.26 -12.49 -17.63
N LYS A 382 8.47 -12.66 -18.18
CA LYS A 382 8.94 -13.96 -18.68
C LYS A 382 9.13 -14.96 -17.54
N LEU A 383 9.71 -14.52 -16.42
CA LEU A 383 9.86 -15.34 -15.22
C LEU A 383 8.51 -15.85 -14.73
N ALA A 384 7.50 -14.97 -14.64
CA ALA A 384 6.15 -15.35 -14.25
C ALA A 384 5.53 -16.38 -15.20
N ARG A 385 5.55 -16.09 -16.51
CA ARG A 385 4.95 -16.91 -17.56
C ARG A 385 5.56 -18.31 -17.61
N THR A 386 6.89 -18.40 -17.62
CA THR A 386 7.62 -19.68 -17.71
C THR A 386 7.36 -20.59 -16.51
N ASN A 387 7.02 -20.00 -15.35
CA ASN A 387 6.75 -20.72 -14.11
C ASN A 387 5.25 -20.93 -13.83
N GLY A 388 4.38 -20.76 -14.84
CA GLY A 388 2.95 -21.07 -14.72
C GLY A 388 2.10 -19.97 -14.06
N TYR A 389 2.65 -18.78 -13.88
CA TYR A 389 1.91 -17.58 -13.45
C TYR A 389 1.43 -16.76 -14.66
N ASP A 390 0.92 -17.43 -15.69
CA ASP A 390 0.42 -16.79 -16.92
C ASP A 390 -0.98 -16.19 -16.71
N PHE A 391 -1.25 -15.08 -17.39
CA PHE A 391 -2.55 -14.42 -17.36
C PHE A 391 -2.87 -13.80 -18.71
N LYS A 392 -4.14 -13.92 -19.12
CA LYS A 392 -4.60 -13.39 -20.40
C LYS A 392 -4.57 -11.86 -20.38
N ILE A 393 -3.66 -11.25 -21.18
CA ILE A 393 -3.48 -9.80 -21.23
C ILE A 393 -4.78 -9.08 -21.58
N SER A 394 -5.58 -9.60 -22.51
CA SER A 394 -6.86 -8.97 -22.88
C SER A 394 -7.79 -8.79 -21.68
N ASP A 395 -7.76 -9.73 -20.73
CA ASP A 395 -8.62 -9.70 -19.56
C ASP A 395 -8.09 -8.69 -18.55
N LEU A 396 -6.76 -8.51 -18.47
CA LEU A 396 -6.09 -7.59 -17.55
C LEU A 396 -6.49 -6.14 -17.84
N PHE A 397 -6.59 -5.80 -19.12
CA PHE A 397 -6.99 -4.49 -19.62
C PHE A 397 -8.51 -4.27 -19.65
N SER A 398 -9.30 -5.20 -19.11
CA SER A 398 -10.77 -5.11 -19.09
C SER A 398 -11.33 -4.84 -17.70
N GLY A 399 -12.06 -3.72 -17.55
CA GLY A 399 -12.79 -3.38 -16.34
C GLY A 399 -11.93 -3.33 -15.08
N LEU A 400 -12.28 -4.12 -14.07
CA LEU A 400 -11.60 -4.19 -12.77
C LEU A 400 -10.79 -5.49 -12.58
N ASN A 401 -10.57 -6.25 -13.65
CA ASN A 401 -9.87 -7.54 -13.58
C ASN A 401 -8.42 -7.42 -13.10
N PHE A 402 -7.79 -6.26 -13.28
CA PHE A 402 -6.48 -5.91 -12.71
C PHE A 402 -6.36 -6.19 -11.20
N TYR A 403 -7.46 -6.05 -10.45
CA TYR A 403 -7.47 -6.28 -9.00
C TYR A 403 -7.78 -7.74 -8.62
N THR A 404 -8.14 -8.60 -9.58
CA THR A 404 -8.54 -10.00 -9.30
C THR A 404 -7.36 -10.95 -9.14
N VAL A 405 -6.19 -10.56 -9.66
CA VAL A 405 -4.91 -11.29 -9.55
C VAL A 405 -4.00 -10.66 -8.49
N THR A 406 -2.88 -11.31 -8.17
CA THR A 406 -1.86 -10.75 -7.27
C THR A 406 -1.31 -9.44 -7.85
N SER A 407 -1.22 -8.39 -7.03
CA SER A 407 -0.88 -7.04 -7.50
C SER A 407 0.43 -6.98 -8.28
N SER A 408 1.48 -7.68 -7.84
CA SER A 408 2.77 -7.72 -8.56
C SER A 408 2.61 -8.19 -10.00
N ILE A 409 1.86 -9.27 -10.20
CA ILE A 409 1.60 -9.86 -11.52
C ILE A 409 0.88 -8.86 -12.43
N SER A 410 -0.13 -8.14 -11.92
CA SER A 410 -0.85 -7.13 -12.71
C SER A 410 0.06 -6.01 -13.20
N TYR A 411 0.89 -5.46 -12.31
CA TYR A 411 1.80 -4.36 -12.64
C TYR A 411 2.86 -4.81 -13.64
N ILE A 412 3.46 -5.99 -13.43
CA ILE A 412 4.50 -6.56 -14.29
C ILE A 412 3.98 -6.80 -15.71
N TYR A 413 2.87 -7.53 -15.87
CA TYR A 413 2.33 -7.82 -17.20
C TYR A 413 1.80 -6.57 -17.89
N ALA A 414 1.14 -5.67 -17.16
CA ALA A 414 0.69 -4.40 -17.74
C ALA A 414 1.87 -3.54 -18.21
N GLY A 415 2.94 -3.46 -17.41
CA GLY A 415 4.17 -2.76 -17.74
C GLY A 415 4.88 -3.33 -18.95
N SER A 416 5.14 -4.64 -18.93
CA SER A 416 5.80 -5.34 -20.04
C SER A 416 4.99 -5.26 -21.33
N PHE A 417 3.66 -5.41 -21.27
CA PHE A 417 2.81 -5.26 -22.45
C PHE A 417 2.81 -3.83 -23.01
N ILE A 418 2.66 -2.80 -22.16
CA ILE A 418 2.70 -1.40 -22.63
C ILE A 418 4.09 -1.04 -23.16
N LYS A 419 5.15 -1.57 -22.57
CA LYS A 419 6.53 -1.43 -23.07
C LYS A 419 6.68 -2.09 -24.44
N TYR A 420 6.18 -3.31 -24.64
CA TYR A 420 6.13 -3.93 -25.97
C TYR A 420 5.39 -3.02 -26.97
N LEU A 421 4.25 -2.44 -26.60
CA LEU A 421 3.54 -1.51 -27.49
C LEU A 421 4.38 -0.27 -27.80
N LYS A 422 5.09 0.29 -26.82
CA LYS A 422 6.02 1.41 -27.00
C LYS A 422 7.11 1.07 -28.01
N ASP A 423 7.73 -0.10 -27.85
CA ASP A 423 8.92 -0.49 -28.61
C ASP A 423 8.57 -0.84 -30.07
N PHE A 424 7.39 -1.42 -30.33
CA PHE A 424 6.97 -1.82 -31.67
C PHE A 424 6.10 -0.78 -32.40
N PHE A 425 5.32 0.03 -31.68
CA PHE A 425 4.35 0.97 -32.27
C PHE A 425 4.66 2.44 -31.97
N GLY A 426 5.61 2.72 -31.09
CA GLY A 426 6.08 4.07 -30.76
C GLY A 426 5.28 4.78 -29.66
N VAL A 427 5.91 5.76 -29.04
CA VAL A 427 5.38 6.49 -27.88
C VAL A 427 4.06 7.23 -28.16
N GLU A 428 3.87 7.76 -29.36
CA GLU A 428 2.65 8.51 -29.69
C GLU A 428 1.38 7.64 -29.68
N LYS A 429 1.48 6.37 -30.09
CA LYS A 429 0.34 5.44 -30.08
C LYS A 429 -0.04 5.05 -28.65
N ILE A 430 0.92 4.85 -27.75
CA ILE A 430 0.62 4.54 -26.34
C ILE A 430 0.05 5.76 -25.59
N LYS A 431 0.48 7.00 -25.92
CA LYS A 431 -0.14 8.23 -25.38
C LYS A 431 -1.61 8.33 -25.79
N LYS A 432 -1.90 8.02 -27.06
CA LYS A 432 -3.28 7.93 -27.56
C LYS A 432 -4.07 6.80 -26.90
N LEU A 433 -3.44 5.66 -26.62
CA LEU A 433 -4.08 4.57 -25.87
C LEU A 433 -4.48 5.04 -24.47
N TYR A 434 -3.62 5.80 -23.81
CA TYR A 434 -3.91 6.39 -22.50
C TYR A 434 -5.12 7.34 -22.55
N SER A 435 -5.23 8.18 -23.59
CA SER A 435 -6.32 9.16 -23.72
C SER A 435 -7.66 8.56 -24.18
N ASP A 436 -7.61 7.57 -25.09
CA ASP A 436 -8.78 7.09 -25.84
C ASP A 436 -9.24 5.69 -25.40
N GLY A 437 -8.34 4.86 -24.86
CA GLY A 437 -8.62 3.53 -24.35
C GLY A 437 -9.03 2.46 -25.38
N ASN A 438 -8.95 2.76 -26.67
CA ASN A 438 -9.40 1.86 -27.75
C ASN A 438 -8.21 1.25 -28.50
N PHE A 439 -7.89 -0.01 -28.22
CA PHE A 439 -6.79 -0.72 -28.87
C PHE A 439 -6.97 -0.84 -30.39
N GLU A 440 -8.12 -1.35 -30.84
CA GLU A 440 -8.38 -1.66 -32.25
C GLU A 440 -8.25 -0.40 -33.13
N GLN A 441 -8.79 0.74 -32.68
CA GLN A 441 -8.72 1.99 -33.42
C GLN A 441 -7.30 2.58 -33.50
N ILE A 442 -6.41 2.24 -32.57
CA ILE A 442 -5.08 2.86 -32.44
C ILE A 442 -4.01 1.99 -33.10
N PHE A 443 -4.13 0.68 -32.95
CA PHE A 443 -3.18 -0.30 -33.45
C PHE A 443 -3.64 -0.96 -34.75
N ASP A 444 -4.86 -0.65 -35.22
CA ASP A 444 -5.47 -1.25 -36.42
C ASP A 444 -5.54 -2.79 -36.32
N THR A 445 -5.65 -3.31 -35.09
CA THR A 445 -5.54 -4.73 -34.75
C THR A 445 -6.23 -4.99 -33.41
N GLU A 446 -6.92 -6.12 -33.27
CA GLU A 446 -7.57 -6.48 -32.01
C GLU A 446 -6.54 -6.78 -30.90
N ILE A 447 -6.87 -6.45 -29.65
CA ILE A 447 -5.97 -6.69 -28.49
C ILE A 447 -5.55 -8.16 -28.36
N ILE A 448 -6.40 -9.10 -28.79
CA ILE A 448 -6.10 -10.54 -28.73
C ILE A 448 -4.95 -10.89 -29.69
N GLU A 449 -4.94 -10.35 -30.91
CA GLU A 449 -3.86 -10.61 -31.87
C GLU A 449 -2.54 -9.95 -31.41
N ILE A 450 -2.62 -8.74 -30.86
CA ILE A 450 -1.46 -8.04 -30.30
C ILE A 450 -0.90 -8.79 -29.08
N GLN A 451 -1.77 -9.37 -28.26
CA GLN A 451 -1.38 -10.21 -27.12
C GLN A 451 -0.57 -11.42 -27.58
N GLU A 452 -1.01 -12.14 -28.62
CA GLU A 452 -0.27 -13.33 -29.09
C GLU A 452 1.12 -12.93 -29.62
N ALA A 453 1.21 -11.84 -30.39
CA ALA A 453 2.50 -11.31 -30.86
C ALA A 453 3.41 -10.85 -29.71
N TYR A 454 2.83 -10.31 -28.63
CA TYR A 454 3.55 -9.99 -27.41
C TYR A 454 4.09 -11.25 -26.71
N TYR A 455 3.30 -12.31 -26.61
CA TYR A 455 3.75 -13.57 -26.03
C TYR A 455 4.88 -14.20 -26.83
N ASP A 456 4.79 -14.22 -28.17
CA ASP A 456 5.86 -14.71 -29.03
C ASP A 456 7.16 -13.90 -28.83
N ASN A 457 7.04 -12.57 -28.70
CA ASN A 457 8.18 -11.70 -28.40
C ASN A 457 8.78 -12.02 -27.03
N LEU A 458 7.95 -12.14 -25.98
CA LEU A 458 8.40 -12.46 -24.62
C LEU A 458 9.09 -13.83 -24.56
N ASP A 459 8.53 -14.83 -25.23
CA ASP A 459 9.06 -16.18 -25.30
C ASP A 459 10.40 -16.23 -26.07
N SER A 460 10.65 -15.26 -26.98
CA SER A 460 11.92 -15.12 -27.70
C SER A 460 13.09 -14.52 -26.90
N LEU A 461 12.83 -13.82 -25.78
CA LEU A 461 13.88 -13.15 -24.99
C LEU A 461 14.80 -14.15 -24.26
N GLU A 462 16.10 -14.16 -24.50
CA GLU A 462 17.00 -15.11 -23.84
C GLU A 462 17.37 -14.65 -22.41
N TYR A 463 16.54 -15.01 -21.42
CA TYR A 463 16.83 -14.81 -19.99
C TYR A 463 17.10 -16.14 -19.29
N GLU A 464 18.10 -16.16 -18.41
CA GLU A 464 18.34 -17.24 -17.45
C GLU A 464 17.82 -16.81 -16.08
N PHE A 465 17.00 -17.64 -15.43
CA PHE A 465 16.47 -17.36 -14.09
C PHE A 465 16.55 -18.59 -13.18
N PRO A 466 16.94 -18.43 -11.90
CA PRO A 466 16.79 -19.46 -10.89
C PRO A 466 15.31 -19.82 -10.68
N SER A 467 15.00 -21.12 -10.61
CA SER A 467 13.63 -21.58 -10.32
C SER A 467 13.06 -21.06 -8.99
N ALA A 468 13.94 -20.76 -8.02
CA ALA A 468 13.62 -20.15 -6.73
C ALA A 468 12.93 -18.78 -6.83
N GLU A 469 13.31 -18.02 -7.85
CA GLU A 469 12.98 -16.61 -7.99
C GLU A 469 11.48 -16.41 -8.25
N SER A 470 10.88 -17.29 -9.06
CA SER A 470 9.44 -17.21 -9.37
C SER A 470 8.57 -17.41 -8.13
N HIS A 471 8.91 -18.38 -7.27
CA HIS A 471 8.21 -18.60 -6.00
C HIS A 471 8.35 -17.41 -5.05
N TYR A 472 9.51 -16.75 -5.02
CA TYR A 472 9.76 -15.56 -4.21
C TYR A 472 8.87 -14.37 -4.59
N PHE A 473 8.77 -14.07 -5.88
CA PHE A 473 8.00 -12.90 -6.36
C PHE A 473 6.50 -13.17 -6.53
N PHE A 474 6.12 -14.39 -6.91
CA PHE A 474 4.74 -14.70 -7.33
C PHE A 474 4.01 -15.67 -6.40
N GLY A 475 4.71 -16.36 -5.49
CA GLY A 475 4.14 -17.32 -4.54
C GLY A 475 3.35 -16.69 -3.37
N ARG A 476 2.85 -15.45 -3.52
CA ARG A 476 2.05 -14.75 -2.49
C ARG A 476 0.56 -14.73 -2.87
N PRO A 477 -0.36 -15.10 -1.97
CA PRO A 477 -1.79 -15.03 -2.23
C PRO A 477 -2.32 -13.59 -2.24
N SER A 478 -3.32 -13.32 -3.09
CA SER A 478 -4.02 -12.03 -3.17
C SER A 478 -4.76 -11.70 -1.87
N ILE A 479 -4.87 -10.41 -1.54
CA ILE A 479 -5.62 -9.92 -0.36
C ILE A 479 -7.07 -10.44 -0.34
N PHE A 480 -7.70 -10.60 -1.51
CA PHE A 480 -9.07 -11.09 -1.65
C PHE A 480 -9.23 -12.59 -1.34
N THR A 481 -8.11 -13.31 -1.20
CA THR A 481 -8.09 -14.74 -0.84
C THR A 481 -7.68 -14.99 0.60
N LYS A 482 -7.20 -13.96 1.31
CA LYS A 482 -6.76 -14.07 2.71
C LYS A 482 -7.96 -14.06 3.67
N TYR A 483 -7.91 -14.91 4.69
CA TYR A 483 -8.96 -15.04 5.71
C TYR A 483 -8.75 -14.04 6.87
N CYS A 484 -9.83 -13.36 7.30
CA CYS A 484 -9.84 -12.35 8.38
C CYS A 484 -8.74 -11.26 8.27
N VAL A 485 -8.41 -10.80 7.05
CA VAL A 485 -7.24 -9.95 6.74
C VAL A 485 -7.01 -8.79 7.72
N ARG A 486 -8.05 -7.98 7.94
CA ARG A 486 -7.98 -6.77 8.77
C ARG A 486 -7.65 -7.08 10.23
N TYR A 487 -8.28 -8.11 10.79
CA TYR A 487 -8.04 -8.53 12.17
C TYR A 487 -6.61 -9.07 12.33
N THR A 488 -6.20 -9.96 11.43
CA THR A 488 -4.87 -10.58 11.44
C THR A 488 -3.77 -9.52 11.32
N ALA A 489 -3.91 -8.55 10.42
CA ALA A 489 -2.97 -7.45 10.26
C ALA A 489 -2.82 -6.62 11.56
N ASN A 490 -3.94 -6.28 12.22
CA ASN A 490 -3.92 -5.51 13.46
C ASN A 490 -3.24 -6.26 14.61
N GLN A 491 -3.52 -7.56 14.76
CA GLN A 491 -2.90 -8.39 15.80
C GLN A 491 -1.39 -8.59 15.55
N ILE A 492 -1.00 -8.84 14.30
CA ILE A 492 0.40 -8.97 13.90
C ILE A 492 1.17 -7.69 14.19
N LYS A 493 0.59 -6.52 13.92
CA LYS A 493 1.21 -5.23 14.26
C LYS A 493 1.43 -5.08 15.77
N GLY A 494 0.45 -5.48 16.58
CA GLY A 494 0.60 -5.49 18.03
C GLY A 494 1.71 -6.43 18.51
N ALA A 495 1.85 -7.60 17.89
CA ALA A 495 2.92 -8.55 18.20
C ALA A 495 4.31 -8.06 17.77
N TRP A 496 4.43 -7.43 16.60
CA TRP A 496 5.68 -6.78 16.18
C TRP A 496 6.05 -5.59 17.06
N SER A 497 5.08 -4.82 17.55
CA SER A 497 5.32 -3.74 18.50
C SER A 497 5.97 -4.26 19.79
N ASP A 498 5.48 -5.39 20.33
CA ASP A 498 6.07 -6.03 21.50
C ASP A 498 7.49 -6.53 21.20
N TYR A 499 7.69 -7.14 20.03
CA TYR A 499 9.00 -7.61 19.59
C TYR A 499 10.02 -6.46 19.52
N SER A 500 9.65 -5.36 18.86
CA SER A 500 10.49 -4.16 18.74
C SER A 500 10.76 -3.49 20.09
N ALA A 501 9.85 -3.61 21.06
CA ALA A 501 10.03 -3.14 22.42
C ALA A 501 10.88 -4.07 23.30
N GLY A 502 11.33 -5.21 22.78
CA GLY A 502 12.10 -6.22 23.51
C GLY A 502 11.26 -7.13 24.42
N ALA A 503 9.93 -7.06 24.35
CA ALA A 503 9.00 -7.89 25.11
C ALA A 503 8.79 -9.26 24.42
N TYR A 504 9.87 -10.01 24.22
CA TYR A 504 9.89 -11.20 23.35
C TYR A 504 8.96 -12.33 23.79
N GLU A 505 8.76 -12.55 25.10
CA GLU A 505 7.79 -13.56 25.58
C GLU A 505 6.34 -13.16 25.25
N SER A 506 6.00 -11.88 25.39
CA SER A 506 4.65 -11.40 25.05
C SER A 506 4.42 -11.41 23.53
N ALA A 507 5.45 -11.04 22.76
CA ALA A 507 5.44 -11.16 21.31
C ALA A 507 5.26 -12.61 20.88
N LEU A 508 6.00 -13.55 21.50
CA LEU A 508 5.89 -14.99 21.25
C LEU A 508 4.47 -15.49 21.47
N GLU A 509 3.87 -15.22 22.64
CA GLU A 509 2.49 -15.63 22.96
C GLU A 509 1.49 -15.11 21.90
N LYS A 510 1.59 -13.82 21.54
CA LYS A 510 0.73 -13.21 20.52
C LYS A 510 0.93 -13.86 19.15
N PHE A 511 2.16 -14.04 18.72
CA PHE A 511 2.46 -14.66 17.42
C PHE A 511 1.98 -16.11 17.35
N THR A 512 2.20 -16.92 18.39
CA THR A 512 1.71 -18.30 18.49
C THR A 512 0.19 -18.34 18.32
N ARG A 513 -0.54 -17.53 19.10
CA ARG A 513 -2.00 -17.47 19.03
C ARG A 513 -2.50 -17.05 17.64
N ILE A 514 -1.82 -16.11 16.98
CA ILE A 514 -2.18 -15.70 15.62
C ILE A 514 -1.91 -16.84 14.64
N PHE A 515 -0.76 -17.50 14.74
CA PHE A 515 -0.36 -18.56 13.84
C PHE A 515 -1.29 -19.78 13.91
N GLU A 516 -1.68 -20.20 15.12
CA GLU A 516 -2.63 -21.30 15.33
C GLU A 516 -4.00 -21.05 14.67
N ASN A 517 -4.43 -19.79 14.58
CA ASN A 517 -5.74 -19.42 14.03
C ASN A 517 -5.71 -19.10 12.53
N THR A 518 -4.55 -18.73 11.97
CA THR A 518 -4.49 -18.13 10.63
C THR A 518 -3.45 -18.76 9.71
N SER A 519 -2.51 -19.54 10.26
CA SER A 519 -1.33 -20.07 9.56
C SER A 519 -0.54 -19.00 8.78
N ASN A 520 -0.59 -17.74 9.23
CA ASN A 520 0.01 -16.61 8.53
C ASN A 520 1.55 -16.63 8.64
N HIS A 521 2.27 -16.48 7.53
CA HIS A 521 3.73 -16.49 7.52
C HIS A 521 4.36 -15.43 8.45
N SER A 522 3.86 -14.19 8.46
CA SER A 522 4.44 -13.15 9.32
C SER A 522 4.30 -13.50 10.80
N SER A 523 3.23 -14.22 11.19
CA SER A 523 3.10 -14.71 12.57
C SER A 523 4.09 -15.83 12.88
N LEU A 524 4.29 -16.79 11.97
CA LEU A 524 5.32 -17.83 12.11
C LEU A 524 6.72 -17.22 12.23
N ARG A 525 7.06 -16.28 11.35
CA ARG A 525 8.34 -15.58 11.35
C ARG A 525 8.56 -14.81 12.65
N GLY A 526 7.54 -14.09 13.12
CA GLY A 526 7.58 -13.39 14.41
C GLY A 526 7.76 -14.34 15.61
N MET A 527 7.10 -15.50 15.58
CA MET A 527 7.23 -16.56 16.58
C MET A 527 8.67 -17.09 16.63
N ILE A 528 9.23 -17.45 15.48
CA ILE A 528 10.60 -17.97 15.32
C ILE A 528 11.63 -16.94 15.77
N LEU A 529 11.50 -15.69 15.34
CA LEU A 529 12.43 -14.63 15.72
C LEU A 529 12.36 -14.28 17.21
N SER A 530 11.17 -14.35 17.82
CA SER A 530 11.01 -14.19 19.27
C SER A 530 11.74 -15.30 20.03
N LEU A 531 11.56 -16.56 19.62
CA LEU A 531 12.29 -17.70 20.20
C LEU A 531 13.81 -17.54 20.05
N GLY A 532 14.28 -17.08 18.89
CA GLY A 532 15.70 -16.80 18.68
C GLY A 532 16.26 -15.72 19.62
N LYS A 533 15.48 -14.68 19.93
CA LYS A 533 15.85 -13.64 20.92
C LYS A 533 15.82 -14.15 22.36
N LEU A 534 15.04 -15.19 22.63
CA LEU A 534 14.98 -15.91 23.90
C LEU A 534 15.99 -17.07 23.97
N GLU A 535 16.87 -17.21 22.98
CA GLU A 535 17.85 -18.29 22.86
C GLU A 535 17.26 -19.71 22.83
N ARG A 536 15.96 -19.84 22.52
CA ARG A 536 15.20 -21.09 22.40
C ARG A 536 15.33 -21.67 20.98
N TYR A 537 16.57 -21.83 20.51
CA TYR A 537 16.87 -22.19 19.11
C TYR A 537 16.38 -23.60 18.71
N PHE A 538 16.40 -24.55 19.65
CA PHE A 538 15.92 -25.92 19.40
C PHE A 538 14.43 -25.94 19.07
N GLU A 539 13.63 -25.30 19.92
CA GLU A 539 12.17 -25.18 19.73
C GLU A 539 11.84 -24.41 18.44
N ALA A 540 12.56 -23.33 18.17
CA ALA A 540 12.39 -22.58 16.93
C ALA A 540 12.69 -23.44 15.68
N SER A 541 13.72 -24.28 15.75
CA SER A 541 14.09 -25.18 14.64
C SER A 541 13.03 -26.26 14.43
N GLU A 542 12.52 -26.87 15.50
CA GLU A 542 11.44 -27.87 15.44
C GLU A 542 10.16 -27.28 14.83
N ILE A 543 9.80 -26.07 15.22
CA ILE A 543 8.68 -25.32 14.63
C ILE A 543 8.88 -25.10 13.13
N ILE A 544 10.08 -24.69 12.69
CA ILE A 544 10.36 -24.47 11.28
C ILE A 544 10.17 -25.79 10.51
N GLU A 545 10.77 -26.88 10.99
CA GLU A 545 10.72 -28.19 10.32
C GLU A 545 9.31 -28.73 10.21
N ASN A 546 8.52 -28.65 11.28
CA ASN A 546 7.14 -29.10 11.30
C ASN A 546 6.24 -28.32 10.33
N ASN A 547 6.60 -27.07 10.02
CA ASN A 547 5.82 -26.20 9.14
C ASN A 547 6.43 -26.04 7.75
N PHE A 548 7.64 -26.56 7.50
CA PHE A 548 8.39 -26.30 6.27
C PHE A 548 7.61 -26.73 5.02
N VAL A 549 6.94 -27.88 5.09
CA VAL A 549 6.12 -28.44 4.01
C VAL A 549 5.01 -27.46 3.59
N ASN A 550 4.47 -26.67 4.51
CA ASN A 550 3.38 -25.72 4.23
C ASN A 550 3.85 -24.48 3.44
N PHE A 551 5.16 -24.21 3.42
CA PHE A 551 5.75 -23.03 2.77
C PHE A 551 6.64 -23.37 1.58
N LYS A 552 6.76 -24.65 1.23
CA LYS A 552 7.49 -25.09 0.05
C LYS A 552 6.86 -24.52 -1.22
N GLY A 553 7.66 -23.93 -2.10
CA GLY A 553 7.18 -23.27 -3.32
C GLY A 553 6.44 -21.95 -3.08
N THR A 554 6.59 -21.35 -1.89
CA THR A 554 6.04 -20.02 -1.58
C THR A 554 7.16 -18.99 -1.48
N ALA A 555 6.78 -17.72 -1.41
CA ALA A 555 7.73 -16.62 -1.24
C ALA A 555 8.56 -16.65 0.06
N TYR A 556 8.21 -17.57 0.96
CA TYR A 556 8.68 -17.61 2.32
C TYR A 556 9.61 -18.79 2.61
N GLU A 557 9.75 -19.73 1.67
CA GLU A 557 10.55 -20.94 1.83
C GLU A 557 12.00 -20.59 2.25
N TYR A 558 12.61 -19.65 1.54
CA TYR A 558 14.02 -19.30 1.70
C TYR A 558 14.30 -18.51 2.98
N ASP A 559 13.35 -17.70 3.47
CA ASP A 559 13.44 -17.06 4.79
C ASP A 559 13.51 -18.11 5.90
N LEU A 560 12.65 -19.13 5.83
CA LEU A 560 12.65 -20.24 6.77
C LEU A 560 13.93 -21.10 6.67
N LYS A 561 14.38 -21.44 5.45
CA LYS A 561 15.63 -22.19 5.25
C LYS A 561 16.85 -21.45 5.82
N LEU A 562 16.99 -20.16 5.50
CA LEU A 562 18.11 -19.35 5.98
C LEU A 562 18.08 -19.24 7.51
N THR A 563 16.90 -19.02 8.09
CA THR A 563 16.74 -18.95 9.56
C THR A 563 17.09 -20.28 10.22
N LEU A 564 16.62 -21.40 9.68
CA LEU A 564 16.94 -22.75 10.18
C LEU A 564 18.45 -23.03 10.09
N ALA A 565 19.11 -22.60 9.01
CA ALA A 565 20.56 -22.73 8.90
C ALA A 565 21.29 -21.96 10.00
N VAL A 566 20.90 -20.71 10.25
CA VAL A 566 21.49 -19.88 11.32
C VAL A 566 21.26 -20.50 12.71
N TYR A 567 20.07 -21.05 12.97
CA TYR A 567 19.79 -21.72 14.25
C TYR A 567 20.52 -23.06 14.38
N SER A 568 20.72 -23.79 13.28
CA SER A 568 21.56 -25.00 13.28
C SER A 568 23.00 -24.66 13.66
N ILE A 569 23.55 -23.53 13.18
CA ILE A 569 24.87 -23.02 13.61
C ILE A 569 24.88 -22.75 15.12
N ARG A 570 23.85 -22.09 15.67
CA ARG A 570 23.72 -21.81 17.12
C ARG A 570 23.66 -23.08 17.96
N LEU A 571 23.07 -24.15 17.41
CA LEU A 571 22.97 -25.47 18.03
C LEU A 571 24.21 -26.34 17.77
N ASN A 572 25.24 -25.80 17.11
CA ASN A 572 26.47 -26.50 16.73
C ASN A 572 26.25 -27.68 15.76
N ASP A 573 25.13 -27.68 15.01
CA ASP A 573 24.86 -28.62 13.91
C ASP A 573 25.32 -28.01 12.58
N LEU A 574 26.64 -27.99 12.40
CA LEU A 574 27.28 -27.32 11.27
C LEU A 574 27.05 -28.06 9.93
N ASP A 575 26.87 -29.38 9.96
CA ASP A 575 26.65 -30.17 8.74
C ASP A 575 25.28 -29.87 8.15
N LYS A 576 24.24 -29.85 8.99
CA LYS A 576 22.90 -29.43 8.57
C LYS A 576 22.89 -27.99 8.06
N ALA A 577 23.57 -27.07 8.76
CA ALA A 577 23.68 -25.69 8.33
C ALA A 577 24.33 -25.57 6.93
N LYS A 578 25.42 -26.29 6.67
CA LYS A 578 26.09 -26.29 5.36
C LYS A 578 25.18 -26.78 4.24
N ILE A 579 24.42 -27.85 4.46
CA ILE A 579 23.48 -28.40 3.47
C ILE A 579 22.43 -27.34 3.12
N LEU A 580 21.77 -26.76 4.13
CA LEU A 580 20.74 -25.73 3.92
C LEU A 580 21.28 -24.49 3.21
N LEU A 581 22.46 -24.02 3.59
CA LEU A 581 23.09 -22.85 2.95
C LEU A 581 23.49 -23.14 1.51
N LYS A 582 24.00 -24.35 1.24
CA LYS A 582 24.38 -24.76 -0.11
C LYS A 582 23.16 -24.82 -1.05
N GLU A 583 22.02 -25.32 -0.56
CA GLU A 583 20.77 -25.27 -1.33
C GLU A 583 20.35 -23.84 -1.72
N ILE A 584 20.54 -22.86 -0.82
CA ILE A 584 20.23 -21.46 -1.12
C ILE A 584 21.24 -20.89 -2.13
N ILE A 585 22.53 -21.20 -1.98
CA ILE A 585 23.59 -20.73 -2.89
C ILE A 585 23.40 -21.29 -4.31
N ASP A 586 22.97 -22.55 -4.43
CA ASP A 586 22.82 -23.22 -5.73
C ASP A 586 21.54 -22.81 -6.48
N ASN A 587 20.52 -22.31 -5.77
CA ASN A 587 19.27 -21.82 -6.36
C ASN A 587 18.72 -20.64 -5.54
N PRO A 588 19.36 -19.46 -5.61
CA PRO A 588 19.00 -18.32 -4.78
C PRO A 588 17.74 -17.61 -5.30
N PRO A 589 16.80 -17.22 -4.43
CA PRO A 589 15.61 -16.47 -4.83
C PRO A 589 15.90 -15.01 -5.15
N THR A 590 16.94 -14.42 -4.54
CA THR A 590 17.44 -13.07 -4.83
C THR A 590 18.93 -13.00 -4.52
N ASP A 591 19.60 -11.95 -5.00
CA ASP A 591 21.01 -11.66 -4.68
C ASP A 591 21.25 -11.53 -3.17
N GLU A 592 20.30 -10.94 -2.43
CA GLU A 592 20.39 -10.80 -0.97
C GLU A 592 20.48 -12.16 -0.26
N TYR A 593 19.66 -13.14 -0.69
CA TYR A 593 19.71 -14.49 -0.13
C TYR A 593 21.01 -15.21 -0.50
N PHE A 594 21.51 -15.02 -1.73
CA PHE A 594 22.79 -15.56 -2.14
C PHE A 594 23.91 -15.06 -1.23
N PHE A 595 24.08 -13.74 -1.08
CA PHE A 595 25.16 -13.17 -0.27
C PHE A 595 25.00 -13.49 1.22
N ALA A 596 23.77 -13.51 1.74
CA ALA A 596 23.51 -13.90 3.12
C ALA A 596 23.88 -15.36 3.38
N ALA A 597 23.51 -16.28 2.48
CA ALA A 597 23.85 -17.70 2.61
C ALA A 597 25.35 -17.95 2.42
N TYR A 598 25.96 -17.31 1.41
CA TYR A 598 27.38 -17.42 1.12
C TYR A 598 28.24 -16.98 2.31
N ARG A 599 27.91 -15.83 2.94
CA ARG A 599 28.59 -15.36 4.16
C ARG A 599 28.62 -16.45 5.23
N TRP A 600 27.47 -17.04 5.55
CA TRP A 600 27.40 -18.08 6.57
C TRP A 600 28.15 -19.34 6.15
N PHE A 601 28.02 -19.77 4.89
CA PHE A 601 28.70 -20.96 4.37
C PHE A 601 30.22 -20.81 4.46
N LYS A 602 30.72 -19.62 4.13
CA LYS A 602 32.14 -19.26 4.21
C LYS A 602 32.63 -19.22 5.65
N LEU A 603 31.88 -18.57 6.55
CA LEU A 603 32.20 -18.52 7.98
C LEU A 603 32.36 -19.92 8.59
N ILE A 604 31.44 -20.85 8.27
CA ILE A 604 31.51 -22.23 8.79
C ILE A 604 32.78 -22.94 8.32
N SER A 605 33.25 -22.61 7.12
CA SER A 605 34.37 -23.29 6.47
C SER A 605 35.73 -22.64 6.75
N TRP A 606 35.77 -21.50 7.46
CA TRP A 606 37.00 -20.72 7.65
C TRP A 606 37.81 -21.16 8.87
N LYS A 607 37.39 -20.78 10.09
CA LYS A 607 38.08 -21.10 11.36
C LYS A 607 37.05 -21.32 12.48
N ALA A 608 37.15 -22.45 13.19
CA ALA A 608 36.15 -22.87 14.19
C ALA A 608 35.93 -21.83 15.31
N ASP A 609 37.00 -21.21 15.80
CA ASP A 609 36.93 -20.23 16.91
C ASP A 609 36.20 -18.93 16.52
N PHE A 610 36.19 -18.59 15.23
CA PHE A 610 35.59 -17.36 14.73
C PHE A 610 34.08 -17.45 14.57
N ILE A 611 33.53 -18.65 14.35
CA ILE A 611 32.08 -18.83 14.25
C ILE A 611 31.43 -18.43 15.57
N ASN A 612 31.92 -18.95 16.70
CA ASN A 612 31.38 -18.62 18.03
C ASN A 612 31.52 -17.12 18.34
N ASN A 613 32.63 -16.50 17.97
CA ASN A 613 32.83 -15.06 18.15
C ASN A 613 31.91 -14.23 17.24
N PHE A 614 31.69 -14.65 16.00
CA PHE A 614 30.80 -13.96 15.07
C PHE A 614 29.33 -14.06 15.50
N VAL A 615 28.96 -15.25 15.96
CA VAL A 615 27.63 -15.62 16.43
C VAL A 615 27.32 -14.84 17.71
N ASN A 616 28.20 -14.82 18.70
CA ASN A 616 27.95 -14.17 19.99
C ASN A 616 28.42 -12.71 20.07
N GLY A 617 29.16 -12.24 19.07
CA GLY A 617 29.71 -10.89 19.02
C GLY A 617 28.70 -9.81 18.70
N SER A 618 29.08 -8.58 19.02
CA SER A 618 28.38 -7.36 18.60
C SER A 618 28.45 -7.18 17.07
N GLU A 619 27.65 -6.28 16.51
CA GLU A 619 27.74 -5.95 15.09
C GLU A 619 29.12 -5.41 14.68
N PHE A 620 29.83 -4.76 15.62
CA PHE A 620 31.22 -4.34 15.42
C PHE A 620 32.18 -5.53 15.35
N ASP A 621 32.03 -6.53 16.23
CA ASP A 621 32.84 -7.75 16.19
C ASP A 621 32.62 -8.50 14.86
N LYS A 622 31.36 -8.61 14.42
CA LYS A 622 31.01 -9.19 13.12
C LYS A 622 31.66 -8.45 11.97
N TYR A 623 31.68 -7.11 12.01
CA TYR A 623 32.30 -6.29 10.98
C TYR A 623 33.81 -6.54 10.89
N LEU A 624 34.51 -6.59 12.04
CA LEU A 624 35.94 -6.87 12.08
C LEU A 624 36.25 -8.26 11.54
N ILE A 625 35.50 -9.29 11.94
CA ILE A 625 35.69 -10.67 11.49
C ILE A 625 35.53 -10.76 9.97
N LEU A 626 34.44 -10.21 9.41
CA LEU A 626 34.22 -10.26 7.96
C LEU A 626 35.23 -9.43 7.18
N SER A 627 35.63 -8.27 7.70
CA SER A 627 36.66 -7.44 7.07
C SER A 627 38.02 -8.15 7.04
N GLU A 628 38.39 -8.84 8.12
CA GLU A 628 39.60 -9.65 8.18
C GLU A 628 39.54 -10.82 7.19
N MET A 629 38.42 -11.55 7.15
CA MET A 629 38.20 -12.64 6.20
C MET A 629 38.31 -12.18 4.75
N TYR A 630 37.59 -11.10 4.42
CA TYR A 630 37.62 -10.48 3.10
C TYR A 630 39.05 -10.11 2.70
N LYS A 631 39.82 -9.48 3.60
CA LYS A 631 41.20 -9.06 3.32
C LYS A 631 42.17 -10.23 3.15
N GLN A 632 42.03 -11.28 3.95
CA GLN A 632 42.92 -12.46 3.89
C GLN A 632 42.66 -13.31 2.64
N GLU A 633 41.41 -13.47 2.24
CA GLU A 633 41.06 -14.36 1.12
C GLU A 633 40.81 -13.65 -0.20
N ASN A 634 40.67 -12.32 -0.18
CA ASN A 634 40.24 -11.52 -1.33
C ASN A 634 38.91 -12.01 -1.94
N ASP A 635 38.00 -12.48 -1.09
CA ASP A 635 36.71 -13.07 -1.49
C ASP A 635 35.67 -11.96 -1.70
N LEU A 636 35.48 -11.54 -2.95
CA LEU A 636 34.56 -10.46 -3.32
C LEU A 636 33.12 -10.72 -2.90
N LEU A 637 32.70 -11.99 -2.74
CA LEU A 637 31.32 -12.32 -2.38
C LEU A 637 30.99 -12.00 -0.91
N LEU A 638 32.00 -11.70 -0.07
CA LEU A 638 31.81 -11.20 1.29
C LEU A 638 31.56 -9.68 1.35
N LEU A 639 31.88 -8.95 0.28
CA LEU A 639 31.85 -7.49 0.23
C LEU A 639 30.46 -6.90 0.59
N PRO A 640 29.32 -7.39 0.03
CA PRO A 640 27.97 -7.03 0.45
C PRO A 640 27.74 -7.03 1.97
N SER A 641 28.23 -8.07 2.64
CA SER A 641 28.05 -8.21 4.09
C SER A 641 28.91 -7.22 4.88
N VAL A 642 30.13 -6.94 4.41
CA VAL A 642 31.01 -5.92 5.01
C VAL A 642 30.40 -4.53 4.84
N VAL A 643 29.90 -4.22 3.65
CA VAL A 643 29.21 -2.95 3.33
C VAL A 643 27.94 -2.78 4.17
N SER A 644 27.11 -3.83 4.28
CA SER A 644 25.89 -3.80 5.10
C SER A 644 26.19 -3.51 6.57
N LEU A 645 27.24 -4.12 7.14
CA LEU A 645 27.63 -3.85 8.54
C LEU A 645 28.23 -2.46 8.69
N SER A 646 29.04 -2.00 7.73
CA SER A 646 29.56 -0.62 7.70
C SER A 646 28.42 0.41 7.69
N LYS A 647 27.37 0.17 6.90
CA LYS A 647 26.16 0.99 6.88
C LYS A 647 25.44 1.00 8.23
N PHE A 648 25.28 -0.16 8.86
CA PHE A 648 24.61 -0.28 10.17
C PHE A 648 25.38 0.44 11.29
N LEU A 649 26.71 0.35 11.27
CA LEU A 649 27.60 0.98 12.25
C LEU A 649 27.87 2.47 11.98
N ASP A 650 27.38 2.99 10.85
CA ASP A 650 27.71 4.33 10.33
C ASP A 650 29.24 4.59 10.25
N GLU A 651 29.99 3.56 9.84
CA GLU A 651 31.45 3.60 9.73
C GLU A 651 31.91 4.62 8.68
N ASN A 652 33.06 5.26 8.94
CA ASN A 652 33.63 6.22 8.00
C ASN A 652 33.97 5.55 6.66
N VAL A 653 33.48 6.13 5.56
CA VAL A 653 33.70 5.59 4.20
C VAL A 653 35.19 5.42 3.88
N ASN A 654 36.05 6.36 4.30
CA ASN A 654 37.48 6.24 4.04
C ASN A 654 38.11 5.06 4.79
N ASN A 655 37.63 4.74 6.00
CA ASN A 655 38.10 3.57 6.73
C ASN A 655 37.70 2.27 6.02
N LEU A 656 36.45 2.21 5.54
CA LEU A 656 35.98 1.08 4.72
C LEU A 656 36.86 0.91 3.48
N LEU A 657 37.08 2.00 2.72
CA LEU A 657 37.87 1.97 1.49
C LEU A 657 39.35 1.63 1.73
N ASN A 658 39.96 2.11 2.82
CA ASN A 658 41.33 1.78 3.20
C ASN A 658 41.51 0.29 3.55
N ASN A 659 40.42 -0.38 3.95
CA ASN A 659 40.40 -1.81 4.22
C ASN A 659 40.11 -2.66 2.96
N MET A 660 39.76 -2.03 1.83
CA MET A 660 39.52 -2.72 0.57
C MET A 660 40.83 -3.04 -0.17
N ASN A 661 40.85 -4.15 -0.92
CA ASN A 661 41.97 -4.45 -1.81
C ASN A 661 41.86 -3.58 -3.09
N GLU A 662 42.99 -3.01 -3.55
CA GLU A 662 43.01 -2.08 -4.70
C GLU A 662 42.51 -2.74 -6.01
N ILE A 663 42.73 -4.05 -6.16
CA ILE A 663 42.37 -4.84 -7.35
C ILE A 663 41.08 -5.62 -7.07
N LEU A 664 39.95 -5.07 -7.50
CA LEU A 664 38.65 -5.77 -7.56
C LEU A 664 38.36 -6.06 -9.04
N VAL A 665 38.61 -7.29 -9.49
CA VAL A 665 38.31 -7.72 -10.86
C VAL A 665 37.33 -8.90 -10.77
N PRO A 666 36.04 -8.68 -11.08
CA PRO A 666 35.05 -9.74 -10.96
C PRO A 666 35.28 -10.83 -12.01
N GLN A 667 35.13 -12.08 -11.60
CA GLN A 667 35.20 -13.29 -12.43
C GLN A 667 33.83 -13.98 -12.58
N THR A 668 32.83 -13.54 -11.81
CA THR A 668 31.47 -14.07 -11.86
C THR A 668 30.45 -12.93 -11.80
N ALA A 669 29.21 -13.20 -12.21
CA ALA A 669 28.12 -12.22 -12.14
C ALA A 669 27.84 -11.78 -10.69
N TYR A 670 27.96 -12.69 -9.71
CA TYR A 670 27.81 -12.35 -8.30
C TYR A 670 28.95 -11.49 -7.76
N GLU A 671 30.20 -11.71 -8.20
CA GLU A 671 31.31 -10.82 -7.84
C GLU A 671 31.12 -9.43 -8.45
N SER A 672 30.60 -9.34 -9.67
CA SER A 672 30.22 -8.07 -10.29
C SER A 672 29.14 -7.35 -9.47
N LYS A 673 28.06 -8.06 -9.10
CA LYS A 673 26.97 -7.55 -8.25
C LYS A 673 27.48 -7.10 -6.87
N ALA A 674 28.42 -7.83 -6.28
CA ALA A 674 29.05 -7.46 -5.01
C ALA A 674 29.81 -6.12 -5.08
N ILE A 675 30.56 -5.88 -6.16
CA ILE A 675 31.24 -4.59 -6.39
C ILE A 675 30.20 -3.48 -6.65
N TYR A 676 29.12 -3.79 -7.36
CA TYR A 676 28.02 -2.86 -7.60
C TYR A 676 27.34 -2.42 -6.30
N GLU A 677 27.13 -3.30 -5.33
CA GLU A 677 26.58 -2.91 -4.02
C GLU A 677 27.48 -1.91 -3.27
N LEU A 678 28.81 -2.03 -3.38
CA LEU A 678 29.74 -1.03 -2.86
C LEU A 678 29.58 0.31 -3.60
N SER A 679 29.43 0.29 -4.92
CA SER A 679 29.16 1.50 -5.71
C SER A 679 27.89 2.21 -5.24
N GLU A 680 26.79 1.47 -5.02
CA GLU A 680 25.53 2.01 -4.53
C GLU A 680 25.64 2.55 -3.10
N TYR A 681 26.39 1.88 -2.22
CA TYR A 681 26.68 2.40 -0.89
C TYR A 681 27.42 3.75 -0.93
N LEU A 682 28.43 3.87 -1.80
CA LEU A 682 29.19 5.11 -1.97
C LEU A 682 28.33 6.24 -2.55
N LYS A 683 27.45 5.93 -3.51
CA LYS A 683 26.44 6.86 -4.04
C LYS A 683 25.57 7.42 -2.91
N ASN A 684 25.07 6.54 -2.04
CA ASN A 684 24.21 6.89 -0.90
C ASN A 684 24.94 7.68 0.20
N LYS A 685 26.28 7.66 0.21
CA LYS A 685 27.14 8.48 1.06
C LYS A 685 27.68 9.73 0.34
N TYR A 686 27.19 10.02 -0.86
CA TYR A 686 27.56 11.18 -1.71
C TYR A 686 29.00 11.14 -2.27
N TYR A 687 29.65 9.97 -2.28
CA TYR A 687 30.98 9.75 -2.89
C TYR A 687 30.82 9.33 -4.37
N TYR A 688 30.29 10.22 -5.20
CA TYR A 688 29.85 9.86 -6.56
C TYR A 688 31.00 9.46 -7.50
N LYS A 689 32.19 10.05 -7.35
CA LYS A 689 33.34 9.72 -8.21
C LYS A 689 33.88 8.34 -7.89
N GLU A 690 34.01 8.02 -6.62
CA GLU A 690 34.40 6.70 -6.13
C GLU A 690 33.33 5.67 -6.50
N SER A 691 32.05 6.01 -6.33
CA SER A 691 30.93 5.19 -6.77
C SER A 691 31.03 4.84 -8.26
N LEU A 692 31.25 5.83 -9.14
CA LEU A 692 31.44 5.61 -10.57
C LEU A 692 32.64 4.71 -10.88
N HIS A 693 33.76 4.90 -10.18
CA HIS A 693 34.94 4.04 -10.32
C HIS A 693 34.64 2.57 -10.01
N TYR A 694 33.93 2.28 -8.92
CA TYR A 694 33.55 0.91 -8.59
C TYR A 694 32.47 0.35 -9.52
N LEU A 695 31.53 1.17 -10.01
CA LEU A 695 30.59 0.76 -11.04
C LEU A 695 31.30 0.32 -12.32
N GLN A 696 32.31 1.08 -12.76
CA GLN A 696 33.12 0.75 -13.93
C GLN A 696 33.87 -0.59 -13.75
N LYS A 697 34.33 -0.89 -12.53
CA LYS A 697 34.92 -2.20 -12.21
C LYS A 697 33.91 -3.34 -12.27
N ALA A 698 32.70 -3.13 -11.74
CA ALA A 698 31.62 -4.11 -11.84
C ALA A 698 31.29 -4.43 -13.32
N LYS A 699 31.16 -3.39 -14.15
CA LYS A 699 30.84 -3.51 -15.59
C LYS A 699 31.80 -4.40 -16.40
N ILE A 700 33.02 -4.64 -15.93
CA ILE A 700 33.99 -5.53 -16.60
C ILE A 700 33.40 -6.93 -16.82
N PHE A 701 32.52 -7.40 -15.93
CA PHE A 701 31.86 -8.70 -16.00
C PHE A 701 30.33 -8.57 -16.11
N ALA A 702 29.84 -7.66 -16.95
CA ALA A 702 28.41 -7.54 -17.27
C ALA A 702 28.04 -8.43 -18.48
N ASN A 703 28.17 -9.75 -18.31
CA ASN A 703 28.03 -10.70 -19.41
C ASN A 703 26.56 -10.97 -19.82
N ASP A 704 25.61 -10.69 -18.94
CA ASP A 704 24.18 -10.79 -19.24
C ASP A 704 23.56 -9.40 -19.52
N SER A 705 22.59 -9.40 -20.44
CA SER A 705 21.88 -8.23 -20.95
C SER A 705 21.19 -7.40 -19.85
N GLU A 706 20.66 -8.08 -18.84
CA GLU A 706 19.87 -7.51 -17.76
C GLU A 706 20.76 -6.72 -16.80
N LEU A 707 21.87 -7.35 -16.39
CA LEU A 707 22.89 -6.73 -15.55
C LEU A 707 23.54 -5.53 -16.23
N ASN A 708 23.87 -5.65 -17.52
CA ASN A 708 24.49 -4.56 -18.28
C ASN A 708 23.55 -3.34 -18.37
N LYS A 709 22.26 -3.56 -18.64
CA LYS A 709 21.25 -2.49 -18.66
C LYS A 709 21.19 -1.76 -17.32
N LYS A 710 21.12 -2.49 -16.21
CA LYS A 710 21.11 -1.92 -14.85
C LYS A 710 22.34 -1.04 -14.61
N TYR A 711 23.52 -1.52 -14.96
CA TYR A 711 24.76 -0.74 -14.77
C TYR A 711 24.85 0.50 -15.66
N LEU A 712 24.32 0.44 -16.88
CA LEU A 712 24.26 1.61 -17.77
C LEU A 712 23.33 2.69 -17.21
N GLU A 713 22.17 2.32 -16.66
CA GLU A 713 21.27 3.28 -16.03
C GLU A 713 21.91 3.92 -14.78
N SER A 714 22.53 3.12 -13.91
CA SER A 714 23.25 3.66 -12.74
C SER A 714 24.42 4.57 -13.14
N GLU A 715 25.10 4.28 -14.24
CA GLU A 715 26.19 5.12 -14.77
C GLU A 715 25.67 6.47 -15.27
N LYS A 716 24.52 6.51 -15.96
CA LYS A 716 23.87 7.77 -16.37
C LYS A 716 23.51 8.62 -15.16
N VAL A 717 22.89 8.02 -14.14
CA VAL A 717 22.54 8.69 -12.88
C VAL A 717 23.80 9.26 -12.20
N LEU A 718 24.86 8.46 -12.07
CA LEU A 718 26.10 8.92 -11.44
C LEU A 718 26.78 10.04 -12.22
N ASN A 719 26.83 9.96 -13.55
CA ASN A 719 27.37 11.03 -14.38
C ASN A 719 26.57 12.33 -14.21
N TRP A 720 25.24 12.23 -14.15
CA TRP A 720 24.38 13.38 -13.85
C TRP A 720 24.68 13.98 -12.48
N LEU A 721 24.77 13.15 -11.45
CA LEU A 721 25.08 13.59 -10.08
C LEU A 721 26.46 14.25 -10.01
N ILE A 722 27.50 13.67 -10.63
CA ILE A 722 28.85 14.26 -10.67
C ILE A 722 28.85 15.63 -11.36
N ALA A 723 28.09 15.77 -12.45
CA ALA A 723 28.05 17.01 -13.21
C ALA A 723 27.33 18.16 -12.47
N HIS A 724 26.34 17.84 -11.62
CA HIS A 724 25.46 18.84 -11.00
C HIS A 724 25.62 18.97 -9.49
N TYR A 725 26.31 18.04 -8.83
CA TYR A 725 26.57 18.13 -7.41
C TYR A 725 27.68 19.14 -7.11
N ILE A 726 27.28 20.31 -6.63
CA ILE A 726 28.21 21.31 -6.11
C ILE A 726 28.58 20.87 -4.69
N SER A 727 29.82 20.43 -4.48
CA SER A 727 30.38 20.21 -3.14
C SER A 727 30.34 21.53 -2.37
N GLY A 728 29.47 21.61 -1.37
CA GLY A 728 29.33 22.76 -0.47
C GLY A 728 30.47 22.87 0.53
#